data_AF-A0A6M2DPS6-F1
#
_entry.id   AF-A0A6M2DPS6-F1
#
_cell.length_a   1.000
_cell.length_b   1.000
_cell.length_c   1.000
_cell.angle_alpha   90.00
_cell.angle_beta   90.00
_cell.angle_gamma   90.00
#
_symmetry.space_group_name_H-M   'P 1'
#
loop_
_entity.id
_entity.type
_entity.pdbx_description
1 polymer ?
#
loop_
_entity_poly.entity_id
_entity_poly.type
_entity_poly.pdbx_seq_one_letter_code
_entity_poly.pdbx_strand_id
1 'polypeptide(L)'
;CLGDLFESVTSECPKIKSCRCTIPKVLHCAGSNPTFYQETLQSVSQVPNGSIELLEILLEKNSSSIGDVPTNIEQINVPRLAVSSTLGLRELHQNTFISFKDHLNHLGLAGNRLESVPSLVISNLLNLETLDLRQNSISSIHINDFQNLRRLKHIDLSENTLSTIASGTFNGLYNLEELILKNNNLTKNTLLSLADSPTLRVLDVSANQLLGDVDEELIPNLPNLEVLALQNNRIKSIRSGCLAGCPQIQTLNLSHNSIDVLEDGAFLLLSDLQVLDLSHNEIVSVSRWSLRGLVNLRVLQMNYNHLRTISIDLVVSLKNLQELWLDKNDIAKIEEGVPKLLSNELKILHLADNPLECGCTIRDFASWIHSCSTCDQRSMQSAICATPARLAGGSLITTREDELTCDGDYEDTDINAIKSTVTSFVMKDARAIPSVPGLPPISKSIRLHQYNCTPETGVILTWSIAPGPSFTCDAIFVYESKLYGPSNEVLLDSNPVRCSKQNNIKEVISDVNDGWRKVTLAVPGSLDLQDGGLYRYCLVLTRSLEEENDDVNFAIGCSDLIQLYKNGEQSRASGSSIGFVSSAVSRAGELRLRVSVRKDSNVRNDEAEDSSCTLGVAVLAQGSVIARRDAPCNVLVRLQGFLEGPYTVCVALAGHSVPGPHARCAQVIRNVQGKDFNYDKAKSMIIIGLLGLLSIIVIGLIVSVIIIKLLRKHRKSCHAYYVKLH
;
A
#
# COMPACT_ATOMS: atom_id res chain seq x y z
N CYS A 1 -28.99 53.00 39.07
CA CYS A 1 -27.78 53.31 38.29
C CYS A 1 -27.17 52.03 37.74
N LEU A 2 -27.88 51.35 36.84
CA LEU A 2 -27.44 50.13 36.14
C LEU A 2 -28.24 49.92 34.83
N GLY A 3 -28.70 51.02 34.21
CA GLY A 3 -29.42 50.99 32.92
C GLY A 3 -28.53 51.39 31.74
N ASP A 4 -27.49 52.18 31.99
CA ASP A 4 -26.81 52.99 30.98
C ASP A 4 -25.49 52.36 30.51
N LEU A 5 -25.51 51.04 30.28
CA LEU A 5 -24.34 50.24 29.86
C LEU A 5 -24.61 49.29 28.68
N PHE A 6 -25.75 49.47 27.99
CA PHE A 6 -26.11 48.76 26.75
C PHE A 6 -26.45 49.71 25.58
N GLU A 7 -26.09 50.99 25.68
CA GLU A 7 -26.09 51.91 24.54
C GLU A 7 -24.65 52.13 24.02
N SER A 8 -24.53 52.23 22.70
CA SER A 8 -23.31 52.00 21.91
C SER A 8 -22.77 50.56 22.01
N VAL A 9 -22.59 49.79 20.93
CA VAL A 9 -22.59 50.15 19.50
C VAL A 9 -23.68 49.36 18.74
N THR A 10 -24.91 49.89 18.73
CA THR A 10 -25.86 49.62 17.63
C THR A 10 -25.45 50.44 16.42
N SER A 11 -24.36 50.05 15.75
CA SER A 11 -23.97 50.65 14.47
C SER A 11 -25.07 50.39 13.45
N GLU A 12 -25.80 51.43 13.02
CA GLU A 12 -26.80 51.29 11.99
C GLU A 12 -26.16 50.68 10.72
N CYS A 13 -26.72 49.56 10.27
CA CYS A 13 -26.39 48.96 8.99
C CYS A 13 -26.51 50.01 7.85
N PRO A 14 -25.50 50.17 6.99
CA PRO A 14 -25.54 51.18 5.92
C PRO A 14 -26.65 50.88 4.91
N LYS A 15 -27.51 51.87 4.66
CA LYS A 15 -28.68 51.77 3.77
C LYS A 15 -28.27 52.00 2.31
N ILE A 16 -27.50 51.06 1.75
CA ILE A 16 -27.06 51.08 0.34
C ILE A 16 -28.13 50.43 -0.56
N LYS A 17 -28.38 51.05 -1.73
CA LYS A 17 -29.32 50.55 -2.74
C LYS A 17 -28.88 49.20 -3.28
N SER A 18 -29.83 48.26 -3.44
CA SER A 18 -29.57 46.89 -3.88
C SER A 18 -28.66 46.06 -2.96
N CYS A 19 -28.49 46.49 -1.70
CA CYS A 19 -27.80 45.73 -0.67
C CYS A 19 -28.72 45.46 0.53
N ARG A 20 -28.50 44.33 1.20
CA ARG A 20 -29.11 43.94 2.48
C ARG A 20 -28.01 43.70 3.50
N CYS A 21 -28.11 44.36 4.65
CA CYS A 21 -27.20 44.14 5.76
C CYS A 21 -27.76 43.07 6.72
N THR A 22 -26.88 42.27 7.33
CA THR A 22 -27.17 41.29 8.37
C THR A 22 -26.19 41.45 9.53
N ILE A 23 -26.53 40.89 10.70
CA ILE A 23 -25.74 41.04 11.94
C ILE A 23 -24.79 39.84 12.09
N PRO A 24 -23.49 40.03 12.39
CA PRO A 24 -22.79 41.31 12.58
C PRO A 24 -22.21 41.89 11.28
N LYS A 25 -22.70 43.08 10.87
CA LYS A 25 -22.07 43.97 9.87
C LYS A 25 -21.71 43.32 8.51
N VAL A 26 -22.43 42.26 8.09
CA VAL A 26 -22.26 41.69 6.75
C VAL A 26 -23.18 42.41 5.78
N LEU A 27 -22.64 42.92 4.67
CA LEU A 27 -23.40 43.62 3.65
C LEU A 27 -23.44 42.79 2.36
N HIS A 28 -24.61 42.21 2.06
CA HIS A 28 -24.84 41.43 0.85
C HIS A 28 -25.42 42.33 -0.25
N CYS A 29 -24.70 42.53 -1.34
CA CYS A 29 -25.08 43.36 -2.48
C CYS A 29 -25.31 42.50 -3.72
N ALA A 30 -26.46 42.65 -4.40
CA ALA A 30 -26.78 41.87 -5.60
C ALA A 30 -27.36 42.76 -6.70
N GLY A 31 -26.93 42.56 -7.95
CA GLY A 31 -27.36 43.43 -9.05
C GLY A 31 -26.92 42.96 -10.44
N SER A 32 -27.72 43.33 -11.44
CA SER A 32 -27.64 42.85 -12.83
C SER A 32 -27.16 43.90 -13.84
N ASN A 33 -26.38 44.88 -13.38
CA ASN A 33 -25.85 45.97 -14.19
C ASN A 33 -24.34 45.75 -14.39
N PRO A 34 -23.76 45.85 -15.60
CA PRO A 34 -22.31 45.70 -15.80
C PRO A 34 -21.46 46.66 -14.96
N THR A 35 -21.98 47.83 -14.57
CA THR A 35 -21.32 48.79 -13.66
C THR A 35 -21.70 48.61 -12.19
N PHE A 36 -22.44 47.55 -11.83
CA PHE A 36 -22.94 47.34 -10.46
C PHE A 36 -21.82 47.23 -9.41
N TYR A 37 -20.68 46.64 -9.77
CA TYR A 37 -19.51 46.56 -8.90
C TYR A 37 -19.01 47.97 -8.54
N GLN A 38 -18.75 48.81 -9.55
CA GLN A 38 -18.30 50.20 -9.38
C GLN A 38 -19.34 51.05 -8.63
N GLU A 39 -20.64 50.89 -8.94
CA GLU A 39 -21.75 51.58 -8.24
C GLU A 39 -21.84 51.17 -6.76
N THR A 40 -21.61 49.89 -6.46
CA THR A 40 -21.55 49.38 -5.07
C THR A 40 -20.35 49.96 -4.34
N LEU A 41 -19.15 49.89 -4.93
CA LEU A 41 -17.94 50.47 -4.32
C LEU A 41 -18.06 51.98 -4.07
N GLN A 42 -18.65 52.72 -5.02
CA GLN A 42 -18.90 54.15 -4.89
C GLN A 42 -19.88 54.49 -3.74
N SER A 43 -20.79 53.56 -3.42
CA SER A 43 -21.72 53.69 -2.29
C SER A 43 -21.05 53.29 -0.96
N VAL A 44 -20.25 52.22 -0.98
CA VAL A 44 -19.50 51.72 0.18
C VAL A 44 -18.43 52.72 0.64
N SER A 45 -17.77 53.43 -0.28
CA SER A 45 -16.76 54.45 0.05
C SER A 45 -17.30 55.70 0.76
N GLN A 46 -18.63 55.80 0.94
CA GLN A 46 -19.30 56.87 1.70
C GLN A 46 -19.76 56.40 3.09
N VAL A 47 -19.54 55.12 3.44
CA VAL A 47 -19.93 54.53 4.72
C VAL A 47 -18.86 54.78 5.79
N PRO A 48 -19.22 55.10 7.05
CA PRO A 48 -18.24 55.25 8.13
C PRO A 48 -17.41 53.98 8.37
N ASN A 49 -16.10 54.14 8.55
CA ASN A 49 -15.14 53.06 8.81
C ASN A 49 -15.62 52.10 9.91
N GLY A 50 -15.46 50.80 9.69
CA GLY A 50 -15.86 49.77 10.65
C GLY A 50 -17.37 49.51 10.77
N SER A 51 -18.21 50.09 9.89
CA SER A 51 -19.65 49.76 9.82
C SER A 51 -19.95 48.50 9.00
N ILE A 52 -19.00 48.04 8.19
CA ILE A 52 -19.06 46.80 7.39
C ILE A 52 -17.85 45.95 7.78
N GLU A 53 -18.08 44.68 8.09
CA GLU A 53 -17.04 43.71 8.46
C GLU A 53 -16.78 42.70 7.32
N LEU A 54 -17.82 42.39 6.55
CA LEU A 54 -17.76 41.60 5.32
C LEU A 54 -18.66 42.24 4.26
N LEU A 55 -18.11 42.47 3.07
CA LEU A 55 -18.85 42.89 1.88
C LEU A 55 -18.95 41.69 0.92
N GLU A 56 -20.17 41.26 0.62
CA GLU A 56 -20.43 40.24 -0.40
C GLU A 56 -21.07 40.89 -1.62
N ILE A 57 -20.52 40.65 -2.82
CA ILE A 57 -21.06 41.17 -4.08
C ILE A 57 -21.38 40.01 -5.01
N LEU A 58 -22.67 39.81 -5.27
CA LEU A 58 -23.19 38.88 -6.28
C LEU A 58 -23.47 39.62 -7.59
N LEU A 59 -22.75 39.25 -8.63
CA LEU A 59 -22.95 39.75 -9.99
C LEU A 59 -23.99 38.89 -10.71
N GLU A 60 -25.16 39.46 -10.92
CA GLU A 60 -26.19 38.89 -11.80
C GLU A 60 -25.90 39.26 -13.26
N LYS A 61 -26.28 38.39 -14.20
CA LYS A 61 -26.46 38.64 -15.66
C LYS A 61 -25.45 39.57 -16.38
N ASN A 62 -24.76 39.01 -17.37
CA ASN A 62 -23.84 39.69 -18.32
C ASN A 62 -22.49 40.16 -17.76
N SER A 63 -22.19 39.94 -16.47
CA SER A 63 -20.89 40.26 -15.88
C SER A 63 -19.97 39.03 -15.82
N SER A 64 -19.30 38.73 -16.94
CA SER A 64 -18.25 37.70 -17.03
C SER A 64 -16.83 38.22 -16.77
N SER A 65 -16.67 39.54 -16.69
CA SER A 65 -15.45 40.23 -16.26
C SER A 65 -15.79 41.41 -15.35
N ILE A 66 -14.82 41.87 -14.55
CA ILE A 66 -14.93 43.13 -13.79
C ILE A 66 -13.83 44.07 -14.28
N GLY A 67 -14.24 45.23 -14.82
CA GLY A 67 -13.32 46.31 -15.20
C GLY A 67 -12.72 47.04 -14.00
N ASP A 68 -11.84 48.00 -14.28
CA ASP A 68 -11.21 48.81 -13.23
C ASP A 68 -12.21 49.63 -12.39
N VAL A 69 -11.77 50.01 -11.19
CA VAL A 69 -12.50 50.91 -10.29
C VAL A 69 -12.19 52.37 -10.66
N PRO A 70 -13.18 53.29 -10.68
CA PRO A 70 -12.94 54.72 -10.89
C PRO A 70 -11.90 55.31 -9.93
N THR A 71 -11.00 56.13 -10.46
CA THR A 71 -9.85 56.68 -9.71
C THR A 71 -10.21 57.57 -8.53
N ASN A 72 -11.46 58.05 -8.45
CA ASN A 72 -11.97 58.83 -7.33
C ASN A 72 -12.38 57.98 -6.10
N ILE A 73 -12.21 56.66 -6.14
CA ILE A 73 -12.46 55.73 -5.03
C ILE A 73 -11.09 55.26 -4.49
N GLU A 74 -10.37 56.16 -3.83
CA GLU A 74 -8.97 55.93 -3.43
C GLU A 74 -8.80 54.84 -2.36
N GLN A 75 -9.77 54.71 -1.44
CA GLN A 75 -9.70 53.77 -0.32
C GLN A 75 -11.08 53.29 0.14
N ILE A 76 -11.18 52.01 0.51
CA ILE A 76 -12.33 51.37 1.15
C ILE A 76 -11.84 50.62 2.39
N ASN A 77 -12.40 50.93 3.56
CA ASN A 77 -12.07 50.30 4.84
C ASN A 77 -13.07 49.17 5.16
N VAL A 78 -12.91 48.05 4.46
CA VAL A 78 -13.62 46.79 4.70
C VAL A 78 -12.57 45.66 4.74
N PRO A 79 -12.49 44.86 5.81
CA PRO A 79 -11.42 43.86 5.95
C PRO A 79 -11.67 42.58 5.14
N ARG A 80 -12.94 42.19 4.92
CA ARG A 80 -13.30 40.99 4.17
C ARG A 80 -14.18 41.31 2.97
N LEU A 81 -13.81 40.79 1.80
CA LEU A 81 -14.54 40.95 0.53
C LEU A 81 -14.78 39.58 -0.10
N ALA A 82 -16.02 39.31 -0.52
CA ALA A 82 -16.36 38.17 -1.36
C ALA A 82 -17.03 38.63 -2.64
N VAL A 83 -16.61 38.12 -3.80
CA VAL A 83 -17.20 38.46 -5.12
C VAL A 83 -17.46 37.20 -5.94
N SER A 84 -18.72 36.99 -6.31
CA SER A 84 -19.16 35.86 -7.13
C SER A 84 -20.04 36.32 -8.29
N SER A 85 -20.11 35.53 -9.36
CA SER A 85 -20.96 35.81 -10.53
C SER A 85 -21.86 34.63 -10.86
N THR A 86 -23.14 34.90 -11.05
CA THR A 86 -24.15 33.90 -11.48
C THR A 86 -23.84 33.24 -12.83
N LEU A 87 -22.95 33.84 -13.63
CA LEU A 87 -22.44 33.27 -14.90
C LEU A 87 -20.97 32.81 -14.80
N GLY A 88 -20.37 32.90 -13.62
CA GLY A 88 -18.96 32.60 -13.34
C GLY A 88 -18.01 33.66 -13.90
N LEU A 89 -17.31 34.36 -13.01
CA LEU A 89 -16.35 35.41 -13.38
C LEU A 89 -15.09 34.79 -14.00
N ARG A 90 -14.65 35.28 -15.16
CA ARG A 90 -13.49 34.77 -15.91
C ARG A 90 -12.28 35.69 -15.86
N GLU A 91 -12.50 37.00 -15.84
CA GLU A 91 -11.45 38.01 -15.98
C GLU A 91 -11.62 39.13 -14.93
N LEU A 92 -10.52 39.47 -14.28
CA LEU A 92 -10.41 40.56 -13.30
C LEU A 92 -9.38 41.55 -13.82
N HIS A 93 -9.76 42.80 -14.01
CA HIS A 93 -8.84 43.83 -14.48
C HIS A 93 -7.90 44.29 -13.36
N GLN A 94 -6.73 44.85 -13.70
CA GLN A 94 -5.63 44.98 -12.73
C GLN A 94 -6.00 45.82 -11.49
N ASN A 95 -6.88 46.83 -11.62
CA ASN A 95 -7.25 47.71 -10.52
C ASN A 95 -8.58 47.33 -9.86
N THR A 96 -9.18 46.16 -10.14
CA THR A 96 -10.48 45.75 -9.59
C THR A 96 -10.54 45.79 -8.05
N PHE A 97 -9.43 45.50 -7.35
CA PHE A 97 -9.35 45.56 -5.87
C PHE A 97 -8.48 46.70 -5.32
N ILE A 98 -8.06 47.67 -6.14
CA ILE A 98 -7.03 48.66 -5.74
C ILE A 98 -7.42 49.50 -4.52
N SER A 99 -8.70 49.86 -4.38
CA SER A 99 -9.24 50.64 -3.26
C SER A 99 -9.18 49.89 -1.92
N PHE A 100 -9.02 48.57 -1.93
CA PHE A 100 -9.01 47.72 -0.73
C PHE A 100 -7.60 47.45 -0.18
N LYS A 101 -6.54 47.80 -0.93
CA LYS A 101 -5.13 47.42 -0.71
C LYS A 101 -4.61 47.55 0.73
N ASP A 102 -5.06 48.56 1.47
CA ASP A 102 -4.54 48.91 2.79
C ASP A 102 -5.25 48.17 3.94
N HIS A 103 -6.47 47.67 3.71
CA HIS A 103 -7.34 47.16 4.78
C HIS A 103 -7.78 45.70 4.59
N LEU A 104 -7.74 45.17 3.37
CA LEU A 104 -8.23 43.82 3.08
C LEU A 104 -7.32 42.74 3.65
N ASN A 105 -7.88 41.89 4.50
CA ASN A 105 -7.22 40.68 5.00
C ASN A 105 -7.90 39.36 4.56
N HIS A 106 -9.14 39.40 4.04
CA HIS A 106 -9.77 38.22 3.42
C HIS A 106 -10.35 38.57 2.04
N LEU A 107 -10.02 37.76 1.02
CA LEU A 107 -10.59 37.85 -0.33
C LEU A 107 -11.17 36.49 -0.75
N GLY A 108 -12.49 36.45 -0.98
CA GLY A 108 -13.19 35.30 -1.54
C GLY A 108 -13.60 35.53 -2.99
N LEU A 109 -13.20 34.62 -3.87
CA LEU A 109 -13.56 34.57 -5.29
C LEU A 109 -14.15 33.21 -5.67
N ALA A 110 -14.78 32.54 -4.69
CA ALA A 110 -15.44 31.25 -4.80
C ALA A 110 -16.54 31.20 -5.88
N GLY A 111 -16.73 30.03 -6.48
CA GLY A 111 -17.87 29.76 -7.36
C GLY A 111 -17.84 30.54 -8.69
N ASN A 112 -16.64 30.82 -9.20
CA ASN A 112 -16.41 31.59 -10.42
C ASN A 112 -15.85 30.69 -11.54
N ARG A 113 -15.20 31.28 -12.56
CA ARG A 113 -14.64 30.60 -13.73
C ARG A 113 -13.23 31.13 -14.05
N LEU A 114 -12.46 31.45 -13.02
CA LEU A 114 -11.07 31.87 -13.16
C LEU A 114 -10.23 30.67 -13.61
N GLU A 115 -9.48 30.84 -14.71
CA GLU A 115 -8.66 29.77 -15.31
C GLU A 115 -7.20 29.77 -14.79
N SER A 116 -6.82 30.83 -14.07
CA SER A 116 -5.55 31.00 -13.35
C SER A 116 -5.77 31.76 -12.04
N VAL A 117 -4.77 31.78 -11.14
CA VAL A 117 -4.76 32.72 -10.01
C VAL A 117 -4.72 34.16 -10.55
N PRO A 118 -5.51 35.12 -10.02
CA PRO A 118 -5.56 36.51 -10.51
C PRO A 118 -4.38 37.36 -9.96
N SER A 119 -3.15 36.88 -10.15
CA SER A 119 -1.92 37.38 -9.53
C SER A 119 -1.62 38.87 -9.79
N LEU A 120 -1.92 39.37 -10.99
CA LEU A 120 -1.82 40.80 -11.33
C LEU A 120 -2.68 41.71 -10.44
N VAL A 121 -3.81 41.20 -9.93
CA VAL A 121 -4.80 41.95 -9.15
C VAL A 121 -4.53 41.82 -7.65
N ILE A 122 -4.19 40.61 -7.19
CA ILE A 122 -3.96 40.34 -5.76
C ILE A 122 -2.57 40.78 -5.27
N SER A 123 -1.56 40.88 -6.13
CA SER A 123 -0.17 41.22 -5.74
C SER A 123 0.02 42.57 -5.00
N ASN A 124 -0.96 43.48 -5.07
CA ASN A 124 -0.98 44.74 -4.32
C ASN A 124 -1.66 44.64 -2.94
N LEU A 125 -2.30 43.52 -2.61
CA LEU A 125 -3.05 43.30 -1.37
C LEU A 125 -2.11 42.81 -0.25
N LEU A 126 -1.15 43.64 0.13
CA LEU A 126 -0.04 43.26 1.03
C LEU A 126 -0.49 42.88 2.46
N ASN A 127 -1.74 43.20 2.82
CA ASN A 127 -2.37 42.84 4.11
C ASN A 127 -3.24 41.57 4.05
N LEU A 128 -3.30 40.87 2.90
CA LEU A 128 -4.10 39.66 2.72
C LEU A 128 -3.58 38.50 3.59
N GLU A 129 -4.47 37.94 4.41
CA GLU A 129 -4.22 36.78 5.29
C GLU A 129 -4.96 35.52 4.80
N THR A 130 -6.09 35.69 4.12
CA THR A 130 -6.94 34.58 3.62
C THR A 130 -7.34 34.80 2.17
N LEU A 131 -7.12 33.80 1.32
CA LEU A 131 -7.52 33.80 -0.09
C LEU A 131 -8.33 32.53 -0.41
N ASP A 132 -9.60 32.70 -0.76
CA ASP A 132 -10.49 31.63 -1.21
C ASP A 132 -10.71 31.74 -2.73
N LEU A 133 -10.26 30.71 -3.45
CA LEU A 133 -10.38 30.51 -4.89
C LEU A 133 -11.11 29.20 -5.22
N ARG A 134 -11.87 28.63 -4.27
CA ARG A 134 -12.58 27.35 -4.46
C ARG A 134 -13.56 27.39 -5.63
N GLN A 135 -13.92 26.22 -6.18
CA GLN A 135 -14.97 26.10 -7.22
C GLN A 135 -14.74 27.06 -8.40
N ASN A 136 -13.53 27.02 -8.97
CA ASN A 136 -13.12 27.80 -10.14
C ASN A 136 -12.71 26.84 -11.28
N SER A 137 -11.79 27.25 -12.16
CA SER A 137 -11.27 26.41 -13.25
C SER A 137 -9.75 26.51 -13.37
N ILE A 138 -9.07 26.76 -12.25
CA ILE A 138 -7.63 26.96 -12.17
C ILE A 138 -6.93 25.62 -12.42
N SER A 139 -6.10 25.56 -13.46
CA SER A 139 -5.48 24.31 -13.95
C SER A 139 -4.01 24.14 -13.54
N SER A 140 -3.34 25.24 -13.20
CA SER A 140 -1.95 25.27 -12.73
C SER A 140 -1.68 26.50 -11.87
N ILE A 141 -0.67 26.42 -10.99
CA ILE A 141 -0.12 27.57 -10.24
C ILE A 141 1.31 27.86 -10.69
N HIS A 142 1.61 29.13 -10.95
CA HIS A 142 2.91 29.62 -11.42
C HIS A 142 3.71 30.32 -10.32
N ILE A 143 5.04 30.34 -10.48
CA ILE A 143 6.03 30.76 -9.46
C ILE A 143 5.82 32.16 -8.85
N ASN A 144 5.12 33.07 -9.55
CA ASN A 144 4.87 34.44 -9.09
C ASN A 144 3.42 34.67 -8.62
N ASP A 145 2.55 33.64 -8.59
CA ASP A 145 1.11 33.88 -8.45
C ASP A 145 0.68 34.43 -7.07
N PHE A 146 1.45 34.14 -6.02
CA PHE A 146 1.30 34.71 -4.67
C PHE A 146 2.41 35.70 -4.31
N GLN A 147 3.14 36.24 -5.29
CA GLN A 147 4.30 37.08 -5.04
C GLN A 147 3.96 38.30 -4.17
N ASN A 148 4.78 38.54 -3.15
CA ASN A 148 4.65 39.60 -2.14
C ASN A 148 3.55 39.42 -1.07
N LEU A 149 2.73 38.36 -1.11
CA LEU A 149 1.64 38.13 -0.15
C LEU A 149 2.15 37.56 1.20
N ARG A 150 3.14 38.22 1.82
CA ARG A 150 3.90 37.70 2.97
C ARG A 150 3.08 37.45 4.24
N ARG A 151 1.85 37.97 4.32
CA ARG A 151 0.90 37.79 5.44
C ARG A 151 -0.10 36.66 5.22
N LEU A 152 -0.11 36.04 4.04
CA LEU A 152 -1.06 35.00 3.67
C LEU A 152 -0.85 33.75 4.56
N LYS A 153 -1.92 33.34 5.24
CA LYS A 153 -2.00 32.21 6.18
C LYS A 153 -2.82 31.05 5.65
N HIS A 154 -3.90 31.36 4.95
CA HIS A 154 -4.87 30.39 4.44
C HIS A 154 -5.06 30.57 2.94
N ILE A 155 -4.92 29.48 2.17
CA ILE A 155 -5.27 29.41 0.76
C ILE A 155 -6.23 28.23 0.54
N ASP A 156 -7.45 28.51 0.08
CA ASP A 156 -8.37 27.49 -0.45
C ASP A 156 -8.38 27.53 -1.99
N LEU A 157 -8.00 26.41 -2.60
CA LEU A 157 -7.97 26.14 -4.04
C LEU A 157 -8.76 24.87 -4.37
N SER A 158 -9.65 24.45 -3.49
CA SER A 158 -10.42 23.21 -3.66
C SER A 158 -11.41 23.27 -4.82
N GLU A 159 -11.82 22.11 -5.32
CA GLU A 159 -12.84 21.99 -6.37
C GLU A 159 -12.45 22.76 -7.65
N ASN A 160 -11.18 22.61 -8.05
CA ASN A 160 -10.58 23.22 -9.24
C ASN A 160 -10.05 22.11 -10.18
N THR A 161 -9.19 22.45 -11.15
CA THR A 161 -8.61 21.49 -12.11
C THR A 161 -7.07 21.41 -11.99
N LEU A 162 -6.53 21.76 -10.81
CA LEU A 162 -5.09 21.86 -10.59
C LEU A 162 -4.37 20.54 -10.86
N SER A 163 -3.44 20.57 -11.80
CA SER A 163 -2.59 19.44 -12.17
C SER A 163 -1.12 19.68 -11.82
N THR A 164 -0.69 20.94 -11.87
CA THR A 164 0.70 21.36 -11.70
C THR A 164 0.83 22.57 -10.77
N ILE A 165 1.87 22.55 -9.95
CA ILE A 165 2.27 23.63 -9.04
C ILE A 165 3.76 23.83 -9.28
N ALA A 166 4.16 25.02 -9.73
CA ALA A 166 5.58 25.31 -9.95
C ALA A 166 6.34 25.32 -8.61
N SER A 167 7.52 24.70 -8.57
CA SER A 167 8.37 24.73 -7.38
C SER A 167 8.80 26.18 -7.08
N GLY A 168 8.88 26.52 -5.80
CA GLY A 168 9.13 27.88 -5.33
C GLY A 168 7.95 28.85 -5.38
N THR A 169 6.74 28.43 -5.79
CA THR A 169 5.55 29.32 -5.84
C THR A 169 5.17 29.90 -4.48
N PHE A 170 5.42 29.18 -3.39
CA PHE A 170 5.11 29.61 -2.02
C PHE A 170 6.29 30.32 -1.32
N ASN A 171 7.42 30.55 -2.02
CA ASN A 171 8.57 31.21 -1.44
C ASN A 171 8.24 32.63 -0.96
N GLY A 172 8.47 32.88 0.33
CA GLY A 172 8.21 34.17 0.96
C GLY A 172 6.82 34.31 1.59
N LEU A 173 5.97 33.28 1.53
CA LEU A 173 4.72 33.21 2.29
C LEU A 173 5.01 32.74 3.74
N TYR A 174 5.81 33.52 4.47
CA TYR A 174 6.39 33.16 5.78
C TYR A 174 5.37 32.92 6.92
N ASN A 175 4.07 33.04 6.66
CA ASN A 175 2.99 32.81 7.60
C ASN A 175 1.96 31.78 7.08
N LEU A 176 2.25 31.07 5.99
CA LEU A 176 1.30 30.11 5.40
C LEU A 176 1.15 28.90 6.33
N GLU A 177 0.00 28.81 7.00
CA GLU A 177 -0.35 27.75 7.96
C GLU A 177 -1.29 26.70 7.34
N GLU A 178 -2.15 27.08 6.39
CA GLU A 178 -3.20 26.22 5.84
C GLU A 178 -3.29 26.30 4.31
N LEU A 179 -3.25 25.14 3.65
CA LEU A 179 -3.35 25.01 2.20
C LEU A 179 -4.33 23.88 1.83
N ILE A 180 -5.47 24.26 1.27
CA ILE A 180 -6.56 23.35 0.91
C ILE A 180 -6.58 23.17 -0.62
N LEU A 181 -6.19 21.99 -1.07
CA LEU A 181 -6.06 21.56 -2.48
C LEU A 181 -7.02 20.41 -2.84
N LYS A 182 -8.00 20.16 -1.98
CA LYS A 182 -9.04 19.11 -2.12
C LYS A 182 -9.76 19.12 -3.47
N ASN A 183 -10.09 17.95 -4.01
CA ASN A 183 -10.87 17.80 -5.24
C ASN A 183 -10.22 18.52 -6.45
N ASN A 184 -9.06 18.01 -6.86
CA ASN A 184 -8.22 18.52 -7.95
C ASN A 184 -7.59 17.34 -8.74
N ASN A 185 -6.66 17.62 -9.65
CA ASN A 185 -5.97 16.63 -10.49
C ASN A 185 -4.47 16.48 -10.09
N LEU A 186 -4.12 16.64 -8.81
CA LEU A 186 -2.74 16.58 -8.34
C LEU A 186 -2.20 15.15 -8.34
N THR A 187 -0.89 15.02 -8.56
CA THR A 187 -0.16 13.74 -8.55
C THR A 187 0.99 13.79 -7.55
N LYS A 188 1.60 12.64 -7.22
CA LYS A 188 2.78 12.53 -6.34
C LYS A 188 3.84 13.60 -6.62
N ASN A 189 4.25 13.70 -7.88
CA ASN A 189 5.28 14.65 -8.35
C ASN A 189 4.90 16.12 -8.12
N THR A 190 3.61 16.45 -8.04
CA THR A 190 3.13 17.82 -7.83
C THR A 190 3.30 18.27 -6.39
N LEU A 191 3.30 17.35 -5.41
CA LEU A 191 3.43 17.66 -3.99
C LEU A 191 4.87 18.01 -3.57
N LEU A 192 5.88 17.61 -4.35
CA LEU A 192 7.28 17.99 -4.12
C LEU A 192 7.48 19.52 -4.11
N SER A 193 6.66 20.27 -4.86
CA SER A 193 6.65 21.75 -4.84
C SER A 193 6.15 22.38 -3.53
N LEU A 194 5.65 21.58 -2.58
CA LEU A 194 5.27 22.06 -1.24
C LEU A 194 6.45 22.12 -0.26
N ALA A 195 7.62 21.55 -0.60
CA ALA A 195 8.82 21.56 0.26
C ALA A 195 9.31 22.98 0.63
N ASP A 196 8.97 23.99 -0.19
CA ASP A 196 9.24 25.41 0.07
C ASP A 196 8.33 26.03 1.16
N SER A 197 7.40 25.25 1.75
CA SER A 197 6.34 25.72 2.67
C SER A 197 6.43 25.13 4.10
N PRO A 198 7.58 25.19 4.80
CA PRO A 198 7.78 24.50 6.08
C PRO A 198 6.92 25.04 7.24
N THR A 199 6.18 26.14 7.04
CA THR A 199 5.24 26.71 8.02
C THR A 199 3.86 26.06 7.99
N LEU A 200 3.56 25.18 7.02
CA LEU A 200 2.26 24.52 6.92
C LEU A 200 1.97 23.66 8.15
N ARG A 201 0.77 23.87 8.70
CA ARG A 201 0.17 23.15 9.83
C ARG A 201 -1.03 22.30 9.36
N VAL A 202 -1.73 22.73 8.31
CA VAL A 202 -2.86 22.00 7.71
C VAL A 202 -2.64 21.86 6.19
N LEU A 203 -2.69 20.62 5.70
CA LEU A 203 -2.64 20.29 4.28
C LEU A 203 -3.76 19.32 3.91
N ASP A 204 -4.71 19.77 3.09
CA ASP A 204 -5.75 18.92 2.50
C ASP A 204 -5.47 18.69 1.02
N VAL A 205 -5.09 17.47 0.67
CA VAL A 205 -4.89 16.97 -0.70
C VAL A 205 -5.82 15.79 -1.00
N SER A 206 -6.96 15.73 -0.30
CA SER A 206 -7.99 14.71 -0.52
C SER A 206 -8.66 14.83 -1.89
N ALA A 207 -9.29 13.76 -2.39
CA ALA A 207 -9.95 13.72 -3.70
C ALA A 207 -9.01 14.16 -4.85
N ASN A 208 -7.83 13.57 -4.94
CA ASN A 208 -6.83 13.86 -5.98
C ASN A 208 -6.41 12.58 -6.72
N GLN A 209 -5.27 12.60 -7.42
CA GLN A 209 -4.74 11.47 -8.20
C GLN A 209 -3.38 10.99 -7.66
N LEU A 210 -3.22 11.05 -6.33
CA LEU A 210 -2.05 10.50 -5.64
C LEU A 210 -2.10 8.97 -5.72
N LEU A 211 -1.13 8.37 -6.41
CA LEU A 211 -1.09 6.95 -6.77
C LEU A 211 0.24 6.33 -6.31
N GLY A 212 0.15 5.13 -5.74
CA GLY A 212 1.32 4.38 -5.25
C GLY A 212 1.39 4.38 -3.73
N ASP A 213 2.60 4.44 -3.18
CA ASP A 213 2.82 4.27 -1.76
C ASP A 213 3.01 5.62 -1.05
N VAL A 214 2.70 5.70 0.25
CA VAL A 214 3.19 6.78 1.09
C VAL A 214 4.67 6.53 1.36
N ASP A 215 5.53 7.39 0.79
CA ASP A 215 6.97 7.40 0.95
C ASP A 215 7.49 8.85 1.00
N GLU A 216 8.80 9.01 1.23
CA GLU A 216 9.48 10.32 1.36
C GLU A 216 9.38 11.22 0.11
N GLU A 217 8.95 10.66 -1.04
CA GLU A 217 8.72 11.42 -2.27
C GLU A 217 7.25 11.86 -2.42
N LEU A 218 6.30 11.30 -1.66
CA LEU A 218 4.88 11.70 -1.72
C LEU A 218 4.62 12.94 -0.88
N ILE A 219 5.12 12.96 0.36
CA ILE A 219 4.93 14.06 1.31
C ILE A 219 6.32 14.65 1.61
N PRO A 220 6.60 15.91 1.22
CA PRO A 220 7.88 16.53 1.54
C PRO A 220 8.01 16.80 3.05
N ASN A 221 9.22 17.17 3.48
CA ASN A 221 9.50 17.56 4.86
C ASN A 221 8.72 18.85 5.24
N LEU A 222 7.67 18.70 6.04
CA LEU A 222 6.78 19.75 6.54
C LEU A 222 6.78 19.66 8.08
N PRO A 223 7.80 20.24 8.75
CA PRO A 223 8.11 19.90 10.14
C PRO A 223 7.08 20.38 11.17
N ASN A 224 6.21 21.33 10.80
CA ASN A 224 5.14 21.87 11.65
C ASN A 224 3.74 21.33 11.27
N LEU A 225 3.66 20.30 10.41
CA LEU A 225 2.37 19.80 9.90
C LEU A 225 1.61 19.04 11.00
N GLU A 226 0.44 19.55 11.39
CA GLU A 226 -0.45 19.00 12.42
C GLU A 226 -1.61 18.17 11.84
N VAL A 227 -2.08 18.53 10.64
CA VAL A 227 -3.22 17.87 9.97
C VAL A 227 -2.87 17.56 8.52
N LEU A 228 -2.98 16.28 8.15
CA LEU A 228 -2.75 15.78 6.79
C LEU A 228 -3.96 14.96 6.32
N ALA A 229 -4.66 15.48 5.32
CA ALA A 229 -5.82 14.85 4.68
C ALA A 229 -5.47 14.33 3.28
N LEU A 230 -5.44 13.00 3.15
CA LEU A 230 -5.07 12.21 1.97
C LEU A 230 -6.21 11.33 1.45
N GLN A 231 -7.41 11.42 2.04
CA GLN A 231 -8.53 10.55 1.72
C GLN A 231 -9.05 10.70 0.27
N ASN A 232 -9.72 9.66 -0.25
CA ASN A 232 -10.23 9.64 -1.64
C ASN A 232 -9.11 9.80 -2.70
N ASN A 233 -7.99 9.11 -2.52
CA ASN A 233 -6.89 9.06 -3.49
C ASN A 233 -6.74 7.64 -4.06
N ARG A 234 -5.54 7.22 -4.48
CA ARG A 234 -5.22 5.88 -5.00
C ARG A 234 -3.96 5.32 -4.33
N ILE A 235 -3.82 5.58 -3.05
CA ILE A 235 -2.70 5.11 -2.22
C ILE A 235 -2.87 3.60 -1.99
N LYS A 236 -1.76 2.85 -2.02
CA LYS A 236 -1.72 1.37 -1.94
C LYS A 236 -1.00 0.80 -0.72
N SER A 237 0.05 1.45 -0.25
CA SER A 237 0.74 1.03 0.97
C SER A 237 1.33 2.21 1.71
N ILE A 238 1.73 1.99 2.96
CA ILE A 238 2.42 2.99 3.78
C ILE A 238 3.79 2.41 4.16
N ARG A 239 4.86 3.06 3.69
CA ARG A 239 6.23 2.56 3.91
C ARG A 239 6.78 2.94 5.27
N SER A 240 7.73 2.15 5.76
CA SER A 240 8.44 2.38 7.02
C SER A 240 9.09 3.78 7.03
N GLY A 241 8.80 4.57 8.07
CA GLY A 241 9.36 5.91 8.24
C GLY A 241 8.91 6.98 7.22
N CYS A 242 7.98 6.70 6.31
CA CYS A 242 7.59 7.61 5.23
C CYS A 242 7.22 9.06 5.65
N LEU A 243 6.67 9.23 6.85
CA LEU A 243 6.27 10.52 7.40
C LEU A 243 7.29 11.12 8.39
N ALA A 244 8.56 10.67 8.35
CA ALA A 244 9.65 11.19 9.20
C ALA A 244 9.85 12.72 9.12
N GLY A 245 9.54 13.32 7.96
CA GLY A 245 9.58 14.77 7.75
C GLY A 245 8.39 15.54 8.33
N CYS A 246 7.40 14.87 8.92
CA CYS A 246 6.19 15.48 9.48
C CYS A 246 5.90 14.97 10.91
N PRO A 247 6.83 15.15 11.88
CA PRO A 247 6.73 14.54 13.20
C PRO A 247 5.59 15.08 14.08
N GLN A 248 5.04 16.27 13.76
CA GLN A 248 4.00 16.94 14.54
C GLN A 248 2.55 16.57 14.13
N ILE A 249 2.35 15.61 13.22
CA ILE A 249 1.00 15.27 12.76
C ILE A 249 0.18 14.71 13.93
N GLN A 250 -0.91 15.42 14.26
CA GLN A 250 -1.91 15.07 15.27
C GLN A 250 -3.13 14.38 14.63
N THR A 251 -3.45 14.70 13.38
CA THR A 251 -4.56 14.10 12.60
C THR A 251 -4.07 13.64 11.22
N LEU A 252 -4.17 12.35 10.95
CA LEU A 252 -3.86 11.75 9.64
C LEU A 252 -5.09 11.03 9.10
N ASN A 253 -5.61 11.49 7.96
CA ASN A 253 -6.72 10.83 7.27
C ASN A 253 -6.28 10.24 5.93
N LEU A 254 -6.43 8.92 5.80
CA LEU A 254 -6.05 8.10 4.65
C LEU A 254 -7.24 7.26 4.14
N SER A 255 -8.47 7.58 4.56
CA SER A 255 -9.66 6.79 4.18
C SER A 255 -9.99 6.84 2.69
N HIS A 256 -10.81 5.89 2.23
CA HIS A 256 -11.19 5.79 0.81
C HIS A 256 -9.97 5.75 -0.13
N ASN A 257 -9.04 4.85 0.17
CA ASN A 257 -7.88 4.53 -0.68
C ASN A 257 -7.90 3.00 -0.98
N SER A 258 -6.81 2.45 -1.51
CA SER A 258 -6.63 1.02 -1.78
C SER A 258 -5.50 0.45 -0.93
N ILE A 259 -5.40 0.87 0.35
CA ILE A 259 -4.28 0.47 1.22
C ILE A 259 -4.46 -0.98 1.64
N ASP A 260 -3.55 -1.86 1.21
CA ASP A 260 -3.52 -3.29 1.61
C ASP A 260 -2.41 -3.59 2.63
N VAL A 261 -1.27 -2.89 2.54
CA VAL A 261 -0.07 -3.11 3.35
C VAL A 261 0.31 -1.89 4.19
N LEU A 262 0.55 -2.12 5.48
CA LEU A 262 1.18 -1.20 6.43
C LEU A 262 2.56 -1.75 6.83
N GLU A 263 3.66 -1.18 6.33
CA GLU A 263 5.00 -1.67 6.67
C GLU A 263 5.33 -1.50 8.17
N ASP A 264 6.19 -2.38 8.69
CA ASP A 264 6.69 -2.28 10.07
C ASP A 264 7.40 -0.94 10.27
N GLY A 265 6.92 -0.13 11.22
CA GLY A 265 7.43 1.22 11.47
C GLY A 265 6.85 2.33 10.57
N ALA A 266 5.78 2.08 9.83
CA ALA A 266 5.06 3.07 9.02
C ALA A 266 4.82 4.41 9.76
N PHE A 267 4.40 4.34 11.03
CA PHE A 267 4.10 5.50 11.86
C PHE A 267 5.10 5.72 13.02
N LEU A 268 6.32 5.16 12.94
CA LEU A 268 7.29 5.07 14.04
C LEU A 268 7.63 6.40 14.72
N LEU A 269 7.58 7.50 13.96
CA LEU A 269 7.98 8.85 14.40
C LEU A 269 6.80 9.79 14.67
N LEU A 270 5.56 9.32 14.53
CA LEU A 270 4.35 10.12 14.77
C LEU A 270 3.87 9.96 16.22
N SER A 271 4.70 10.37 17.18
CA SER A 271 4.39 10.26 18.61
C SER A 271 3.16 11.06 19.02
N ASP A 272 2.87 12.14 18.29
CA ASP A 272 1.89 13.15 18.65
C ASP A 272 0.53 12.92 17.96
N LEU A 273 0.44 11.85 17.15
CA LEU A 273 -0.78 11.45 16.44
C LEU A 273 -1.87 11.04 17.41
N GLN A 274 -3.02 11.73 17.33
CA GLN A 274 -4.20 11.51 18.16
C GLN A 274 -5.34 10.86 17.36
N VAL A 275 -5.44 11.15 16.06
CA VAL A 275 -6.49 10.63 15.16
C VAL A 275 -5.85 10.00 13.93
N LEU A 276 -6.15 8.73 13.67
CA LEU A 276 -5.76 7.99 12.48
C LEU A 276 -6.99 7.36 11.83
N ASP A 277 -7.33 7.81 10.64
CA ASP A 277 -8.42 7.25 9.82
C ASP A 277 -7.84 6.46 8.63
N LEU A 278 -8.05 5.15 8.68
CA LEU A 278 -7.72 4.15 7.65
C LEU A 278 -9.00 3.46 7.14
N SER A 279 -10.19 4.01 7.40
CA SER A 279 -11.46 3.42 6.96
C SER A 279 -11.60 3.36 5.44
N HIS A 280 -12.45 2.47 4.91
CA HIS A 280 -12.63 2.29 3.46
C HIS A 280 -11.29 2.04 2.72
N ASN A 281 -10.59 0.97 3.10
CA ASN A 281 -9.34 0.51 2.50
C ASN A 281 -9.38 -1.03 2.32
N GLU A 282 -8.26 -1.63 1.92
CA GLU A 282 -8.14 -3.05 1.57
C GLU A 282 -7.35 -3.87 2.63
N ILE A 283 -7.24 -3.36 3.87
CA ILE A 283 -6.36 -3.89 4.92
C ILE A 283 -6.89 -5.23 5.47
N VAL A 284 -6.10 -6.30 5.34
CA VAL A 284 -6.46 -7.66 5.82
C VAL A 284 -5.95 -7.97 7.23
N SER A 285 -4.83 -7.38 7.64
CA SER A 285 -4.22 -7.58 8.95
C SER A 285 -3.29 -6.41 9.34
N VAL A 286 -2.90 -6.37 10.61
CA VAL A 286 -2.02 -5.33 11.18
C VAL A 286 -0.92 -5.97 12.03
N SER A 287 0.34 -5.59 11.78
CA SER A 287 1.50 -5.93 12.61
C SER A 287 1.64 -4.95 13.77
N ARG A 288 2.03 -5.45 14.96
CA ARG A 288 2.33 -4.60 16.13
C ARG A 288 3.40 -3.54 15.86
N TRP A 289 4.26 -3.79 14.88
CA TRP A 289 5.35 -2.89 14.51
C TRP A 289 4.88 -1.80 13.55
N SER A 290 3.87 -2.03 12.71
CA SER A 290 3.29 -1.00 11.82
C SER A 290 2.70 0.17 12.62
N LEU A 291 1.97 -0.14 13.70
CA LEU A 291 1.39 0.85 14.63
C LEU A 291 2.31 1.23 15.80
N ARG A 292 3.58 0.82 15.77
CA ARG A 292 4.57 1.26 16.78
C ARG A 292 4.84 2.75 16.61
N GLY A 293 4.96 3.47 17.72
CA GLY A 293 5.17 4.93 17.73
C GLY A 293 3.92 5.72 18.12
N LEU A 294 2.73 5.17 17.85
CA LEU A 294 1.41 5.79 18.07
C LEU A 294 0.97 5.87 19.55
N VAL A 295 1.85 6.39 20.41
CA VAL A 295 1.67 6.37 21.87
C VAL A 295 0.55 7.28 22.38
N ASN A 296 0.25 8.37 21.66
CA ASN A 296 -0.81 9.32 22.02
C ASN A 296 -2.13 9.10 21.25
N LEU A 297 -2.24 8.03 20.46
CA LEU A 297 -3.41 7.79 19.61
C LEU A 297 -4.67 7.57 20.46
N ARG A 298 -5.73 8.32 20.13
CA ARG A 298 -7.03 8.31 20.81
C ARG A 298 -8.14 7.74 19.93
N VAL A 299 -8.10 8.02 18.63
CA VAL A 299 -9.10 7.56 17.66
C VAL A 299 -8.41 6.77 16.57
N LEU A 300 -8.81 5.51 16.40
CA LEU A 300 -8.41 4.65 15.27
C LEU A 300 -9.67 4.21 14.51
N GLN A 301 -9.77 4.60 13.25
CA GLN A 301 -10.84 4.21 12.35
C GLN A 301 -10.32 3.22 11.29
N MET A 302 -10.88 2.01 11.28
CA MET A 302 -10.55 0.93 10.34
C MET A 302 -11.82 0.22 9.84
N ASN A 303 -12.99 0.83 10.00
CA ASN A 303 -14.26 0.37 9.44
C ASN A 303 -14.20 0.29 7.90
N TYR A 304 -14.93 -0.64 7.29
CA TYR A 304 -14.84 -0.97 5.85
C TYR A 304 -13.40 -1.35 5.43
N ASN A 305 -12.89 -2.44 5.99
CA ASN A 305 -11.63 -3.11 5.61
C ASN A 305 -11.86 -4.64 5.59
N HIS A 306 -10.80 -5.44 5.51
CA HIS A 306 -10.83 -6.91 5.43
C HIS A 306 -10.22 -7.62 6.65
N LEU A 307 -10.24 -6.97 7.83
CA LEU A 307 -9.70 -7.54 9.06
C LEU A 307 -10.49 -8.78 9.48
N ARG A 308 -9.81 -9.92 9.68
CA ARG A 308 -10.46 -11.19 10.05
C ARG A 308 -10.53 -11.50 11.55
N THR A 309 -9.72 -10.80 12.35
CA THR A 309 -9.62 -10.99 13.79
C THR A 309 -9.19 -9.69 14.48
N ILE A 310 -9.66 -9.45 15.70
CA ILE A 310 -9.01 -8.48 16.58
C ILE A 310 -7.83 -9.19 17.24
N SER A 311 -6.60 -8.83 16.84
CA SER A 311 -5.37 -9.41 17.38
C SER A 311 -4.80 -8.62 18.56
N ILE A 312 -3.94 -9.26 19.35
CA ILE A 312 -3.05 -8.60 20.31
C ILE A 312 -2.21 -7.54 19.60
N ASP A 313 -1.72 -7.85 18.40
CA ASP A 313 -0.82 -7.00 17.63
C ASP A 313 -1.46 -5.66 17.22
N LEU A 314 -2.77 -5.62 16.94
CA LEU A 314 -3.51 -4.39 16.66
C LEU A 314 -3.55 -3.44 17.89
N VAL A 315 -3.76 -3.99 19.09
CA VAL A 315 -4.09 -3.19 20.29
C VAL A 315 -2.90 -2.88 21.19
N VAL A 316 -1.86 -3.73 21.21
CA VAL A 316 -0.76 -3.70 22.20
C VAL A 316 0.07 -2.40 22.21
N SER A 317 0.10 -1.67 21.09
CA SER A 317 0.79 -0.38 20.98
C SER A 317 -0.08 0.81 21.42
N LEU A 318 -1.41 0.68 21.43
CA LEU A 318 -2.37 1.78 21.43
C LEU A 318 -2.87 2.15 22.85
N LYS A 319 -1.93 2.46 23.75
CA LYS A 319 -2.20 2.56 25.20
C LYS A 319 -3.17 3.65 25.62
N ASN A 320 -3.34 4.71 24.83
CA ASN A 320 -4.22 5.85 25.12
C ASN A 320 -5.51 5.87 24.26
N LEU A 321 -5.83 4.76 23.60
CA LEU A 321 -6.96 4.64 22.68
C LEU A 321 -8.30 4.82 23.42
N GLN A 322 -9.15 5.67 22.87
CA GLN A 322 -10.47 6.06 23.40
C GLN A 322 -11.61 5.61 22.48
N GLU A 323 -11.34 5.57 21.17
CA GLU A 323 -12.29 5.12 20.15
C GLU A 323 -11.62 4.16 19.17
N LEU A 324 -12.28 3.02 18.93
CA LEU A 324 -11.86 2.00 17.96
C LEU A 324 -13.03 1.63 17.06
N TRP A 325 -12.92 1.94 15.75
CA TRP A 325 -13.99 1.71 14.78
C TRP A 325 -13.61 0.58 13.82
N LEU A 326 -14.35 -0.53 13.89
CA LEU A 326 -14.12 -1.77 13.14
C LEU A 326 -15.38 -2.26 12.38
N ASP A 327 -16.45 -1.46 12.34
CA ASP A 327 -17.69 -1.76 11.60
C ASP A 327 -17.40 -2.23 10.16
N LYS A 328 -18.11 -3.25 9.68
CA LYS A 328 -17.96 -3.82 8.32
C LYS A 328 -16.53 -4.24 8.02
N ASN A 329 -16.07 -5.22 8.76
CA ASN A 329 -14.89 -6.02 8.46
C ASN A 329 -15.28 -7.51 8.40
N ASP A 330 -14.32 -8.37 8.09
CA ASP A 330 -14.48 -9.83 8.07
C ASP A 330 -14.23 -10.46 9.47
N ILE A 331 -14.38 -9.70 10.57
CA ILE A 331 -13.97 -10.14 11.92
C ILE A 331 -14.88 -11.26 12.41
N ALA A 332 -14.34 -12.48 12.41
CA ALA A 332 -14.97 -13.64 13.03
C ALA A 332 -14.49 -13.87 14.47
N LYS A 333 -13.24 -13.51 14.79
CA LYS A 333 -12.57 -13.90 16.06
C LYS A 333 -11.91 -12.73 16.77
N ILE A 334 -11.64 -12.94 18.06
CA ILE A 334 -10.95 -12.01 18.96
C ILE A 334 -9.91 -12.83 19.71
N GLU A 335 -8.67 -12.37 19.74
CA GLU A 335 -7.54 -13.11 20.29
C GLU A 335 -7.55 -13.10 21.84
N GLU A 336 -7.17 -14.23 22.45
CA GLU A 336 -7.14 -14.38 23.91
C GLU A 336 -6.21 -13.33 24.53
N GLY A 337 -6.75 -12.47 25.40
CA GLY A 337 -5.99 -11.43 26.07
C GLY A 337 -6.10 -10.04 25.44
N VAL A 338 -6.71 -9.87 24.26
CA VAL A 338 -7.11 -8.54 23.76
C VAL A 338 -7.92 -7.72 24.80
N PRO A 339 -8.89 -8.30 25.53
CA PRO A 339 -9.61 -7.57 26.60
C PRO A 339 -8.74 -7.04 27.75
N LYS A 340 -7.51 -7.57 27.90
CA LYS A 340 -6.54 -7.20 28.93
C LYS A 340 -5.51 -6.17 28.41
N LEU A 341 -5.59 -5.82 27.12
CA LEU A 341 -4.69 -4.89 26.42
C LEU A 341 -5.42 -3.68 25.82
N LEU A 342 -6.72 -3.80 25.53
CA LEU A 342 -7.59 -2.64 25.28
C LEU A 342 -7.51 -1.69 26.47
N SER A 343 -7.33 -0.39 26.19
CA SER A 343 -7.08 0.60 27.25
C SER A 343 -8.30 0.80 28.15
N ASN A 344 -8.06 1.05 29.44
CA ASN A 344 -9.09 1.53 30.36
C ASN A 344 -9.66 2.91 29.95
N GLU A 345 -8.98 3.64 29.06
CA GLU A 345 -9.47 4.88 28.47
C GLU A 345 -10.46 4.66 27.30
N LEU A 346 -10.69 3.42 26.87
CA LEU A 346 -11.62 3.12 25.78
C LEU A 346 -13.07 3.42 26.21
N LYS A 347 -13.74 4.21 25.35
CA LYS A 347 -15.10 4.73 25.52
C LYS A 347 -16.03 4.29 24.40
N ILE A 348 -15.49 4.10 23.19
CA ILE A 348 -16.27 3.78 21.99
C ILE A 348 -15.62 2.58 21.29
N LEU A 349 -16.41 1.54 21.04
CA LEU A 349 -16.03 0.39 20.21
C LEU A 349 -17.16 0.07 19.23
N HIS A 350 -16.81 0.04 17.95
CA HIS A 350 -17.74 -0.15 16.84
C HIS A 350 -17.42 -1.46 16.12
N LEU A 351 -18.35 -2.43 16.14
CA LEU A 351 -18.20 -3.80 15.61
C LEU A 351 -19.41 -4.27 14.79
N ALA A 352 -20.25 -3.34 14.30
CA ALA A 352 -21.42 -3.65 13.46
C ALA A 352 -21.02 -4.41 12.19
N ASP A 353 -21.94 -5.21 11.66
CA ASP A 353 -21.80 -5.91 10.37
C ASP A 353 -20.49 -6.74 10.24
N ASN A 354 -20.05 -7.37 11.34
CA ASN A 354 -18.93 -8.32 11.38
C ASN A 354 -19.42 -9.76 11.64
N PRO A 355 -18.81 -10.80 11.03
CA PRO A 355 -19.25 -12.20 11.11
C PRO A 355 -18.83 -12.91 12.43
N LEU A 356 -19.07 -12.30 13.60
CA LEU A 356 -18.57 -12.76 14.90
C LEU A 356 -18.99 -14.20 15.27
N GLU A 357 -18.00 -15.03 15.66
CA GLU A 357 -18.15 -16.40 16.14
C GLU A 357 -18.30 -16.42 17.67
N CYS A 358 -19.54 -16.43 18.15
CA CYS A 358 -19.91 -16.43 19.56
C CYS A 358 -19.84 -17.83 20.20
N GLY A 359 -18.69 -18.50 20.03
CA GLY A 359 -18.31 -19.69 20.82
C GLY A 359 -17.72 -19.30 22.19
N CYS A 360 -17.15 -20.27 22.90
CA CYS A 360 -16.51 -20.00 24.20
C CYS A 360 -15.25 -19.12 24.12
N THR A 361 -14.62 -19.02 22.95
CA THR A 361 -13.45 -18.17 22.68
C THR A 361 -13.73 -16.68 22.88
N ILE A 362 -14.96 -16.21 22.62
CA ILE A 362 -15.32 -14.79 22.81
C ILE A 362 -15.69 -14.45 24.26
N ARG A 363 -15.80 -15.44 25.18
CA ARG A 363 -16.32 -15.25 26.54
C ARG A 363 -15.56 -14.20 27.35
N ASP A 364 -14.23 -14.21 27.33
CA ASP A 364 -13.39 -13.19 28.01
C ASP A 364 -13.70 -11.77 27.51
N PHE A 365 -13.99 -11.62 26.21
CA PHE A 365 -14.34 -10.34 25.59
C PHE A 365 -15.79 -9.92 25.88
N ALA A 366 -16.74 -10.86 25.88
CA ALA A 366 -18.12 -10.59 26.30
C ALA A 366 -18.18 -10.14 27.77
N SER A 367 -17.46 -10.84 28.67
CA SER A 367 -17.36 -10.47 30.10
C SER A 367 -16.72 -9.09 30.29
N TRP A 368 -15.73 -8.73 29.47
CA TRP A 368 -15.15 -7.39 29.43
C TRP A 368 -16.15 -6.33 28.93
N ILE A 369 -16.93 -6.59 27.88
CA ILE A 369 -18.01 -5.67 27.45
C ILE A 369 -19.02 -5.44 28.59
N HIS A 370 -19.47 -6.52 29.25
CA HIS A 370 -20.42 -6.44 30.37
C HIS A 370 -19.87 -5.66 31.59
N SER A 371 -18.55 -5.60 31.76
CA SER A 371 -17.89 -4.93 32.89
C SER A 371 -17.26 -3.57 32.56
N CYS A 372 -17.21 -3.16 31.29
CA CYS A 372 -16.67 -1.86 30.88
C CYS A 372 -17.60 -0.69 31.28
N SER A 373 -17.34 -0.10 32.44
CA SER A 373 -18.08 1.06 32.96
C SER A 373 -17.76 2.40 32.27
N THR A 374 -16.66 2.46 31.50
CA THR A 374 -16.25 3.63 30.70
C THR A 374 -16.86 3.65 29.29
N CYS A 375 -17.38 2.51 28.82
CA CYS A 375 -17.82 2.33 27.44
C CYS A 375 -19.27 2.80 27.20
N ASP A 376 -19.51 3.57 26.14
CA ASP A 376 -20.86 3.88 25.66
C ASP A 376 -21.56 2.59 25.22
N GLN A 377 -22.65 2.28 25.91
CA GLN A 377 -23.39 1.02 25.77
C GLN A 377 -24.04 0.85 24.39
N ARG A 378 -24.28 1.93 23.63
CA ARG A 378 -24.86 1.85 22.28
C ARG A 378 -23.79 1.50 21.25
N SER A 379 -22.56 1.97 21.43
CA SER A 379 -21.42 1.50 20.62
C SER A 379 -21.24 -0.02 20.82
N MET A 380 -21.21 -0.50 22.07
CA MET A 380 -21.04 -1.93 22.37
C MET A 380 -22.19 -2.84 21.88
N GLN A 381 -23.42 -2.32 21.78
CA GLN A 381 -24.55 -3.05 21.20
C GLN A 381 -24.35 -3.45 19.73
N SER A 382 -23.41 -2.81 19.02
CA SER A 382 -23.04 -3.14 17.63
C SER A 382 -22.41 -4.53 17.47
N ALA A 383 -21.83 -5.11 18.53
CA ALA A 383 -21.27 -6.46 18.49
C ALA A 383 -22.39 -7.50 18.41
N ILE A 384 -22.71 -7.95 17.20
CA ILE A 384 -23.78 -8.93 16.92
C ILE A 384 -23.16 -10.27 16.51
N CYS A 385 -23.62 -11.35 17.13
CA CYS A 385 -23.20 -12.71 16.80
C CYS A 385 -23.72 -13.13 15.42
N ALA A 386 -22.86 -13.67 14.57
CA ALA A 386 -23.25 -14.27 13.28
C ALA A 386 -23.33 -15.79 13.37
N THR A 387 -22.45 -16.41 14.17
CA THR A 387 -22.46 -17.85 14.49
C THR A 387 -22.25 -18.06 16.00
N PRO A 388 -22.56 -19.24 16.56
CA PRO A 388 -23.35 -20.34 15.99
C PRO A 388 -24.81 -19.95 15.75
N ALA A 389 -25.54 -20.72 14.93
CA ALA A 389 -26.91 -20.39 14.50
C ALA A 389 -27.90 -20.11 15.64
N ARG A 390 -27.72 -20.73 16.82
CA ARG A 390 -28.53 -20.51 18.03
C ARG A 390 -28.42 -19.07 18.60
N LEU A 391 -27.36 -18.35 18.26
CA LEU A 391 -27.06 -16.98 18.70
C LEU A 391 -27.09 -15.96 17.55
N ALA A 392 -27.32 -16.40 16.31
CA ALA A 392 -27.24 -15.53 15.12
C ALA A 392 -28.24 -14.36 15.20
N GLY A 393 -27.76 -13.13 15.05
CA GLY A 393 -28.53 -11.90 15.21
C GLY A 393 -28.68 -11.41 16.67
N GLY A 394 -28.18 -12.16 17.66
CA GLY A 394 -28.13 -11.73 19.06
C GLY A 394 -26.99 -10.75 19.32
N SER A 395 -27.23 -9.73 20.15
CA SER A 395 -26.18 -8.78 20.55
C SER A 395 -25.38 -9.34 21.74
N LEU A 396 -24.05 -9.32 21.63
CA LEU A 396 -23.14 -9.98 22.57
C LEU A 396 -23.24 -9.45 24.01
N ILE A 397 -23.66 -8.19 24.17
CA ILE A 397 -23.94 -7.54 25.48
C ILE A 397 -25.25 -8.01 26.14
N THR A 398 -26.01 -8.87 25.46
CA THR A 398 -27.25 -9.50 25.99
C THR A 398 -27.15 -11.02 26.04
N THR A 399 -26.21 -11.63 25.31
CA THR A 399 -25.93 -13.06 25.35
C THR A 399 -25.35 -13.46 26.70
N ARG A 400 -25.93 -14.46 27.34
CA ARG A 400 -25.48 -14.91 28.67
C ARG A 400 -24.21 -15.74 28.50
N GLU A 401 -23.23 -15.60 29.40
CA GLU A 401 -21.95 -16.31 29.23
C GLU A 401 -22.09 -17.84 29.17
N ASP A 402 -23.10 -18.43 29.82
CA ASP A 402 -23.39 -19.86 29.74
C ASP A 402 -23.90 -20.33 28.37
N GLU A 403 -24.32 -19.42 27.49
CA GLU A 403 -24.70 -19.70 26.10
C GLU A 403 -23.48 -19.65 25.14
N LEU A 404 -22.37 -19.03 25.58
CA LEU A 404 -21.09 -18.98 24.88
C LEU A 404 -20.29 -20.27 25.14
N THR A 405 -20.80 -21.40 24.63
CA THR A 405 -20.13 -22.71 24.65
C THR A 405 -19.39 -22.98 23.35
N CYS A 406 -18.25 -23.68 23.43
CA CYS A 406 -17.58 -24.29 22.27
C CYS A 406 -18.14 -25.68 21.92
N ASP A 407 -19.10 -26.18 22.69
CA ASP A 407 -19.79 -27.44 22.40
C ASP A 407 -20.72 -27.25 21.21
N GLY A 408 -20.19 -27.63 20.04
CA GLY A 408 -20.94 -28.00 18.85
C GLY A 408 -21.01 -29.53 18.75
N ASP A 409 -21.73 -30.16 19.67
CA ASP A 409 -22.15 -31.56 19.61
C ASP A 409 -23.66 -31.60 19.98
N TYR A 410 -24.44 -32.43 19.29
CA TYR A 410 -25.93 -32.51 19.29
C TYR A 410 -26.64 -31.27 18.68
N GLU A 411 -27.46 -31.39 17.64
CA GLU A 411 -27.87 -32.52 16.79
C GLU A 411 -27.25 -32.32 15.39
N ASP A 412 -26.86 -33.31 14.58
CA ASP A 412 -27.29 -34.71 14.45
C ASP A 412 -26.78 -35.73 15.49
N THR A 413 -27.33 -36.95 15.40
CA THR A 413 -27.08 -38.11 16.28
C THR A 413 -25.88 -38.97 15.86
N ASP A 414 -25.36 -39.73 16.82
CA ASP A 414 -24.28 -40.74 16.73
C ASP A 414 -22.85 -40.24 16.42
N ILE A 415 -22.04 -40.10 17.48
CA ILE A 415 -20.77 -40.83 17.69
C ILE A 415 -20.32 -40.63 19.15
N ASN A 416 -20.70 -41.56 20.03
CA ASN A 416 -20.27 -41.57 21.44
C ASN A 416 -19.05 -42.50 21.62
N ALA A 417 -17.88 -42.10 21.09
CA ALA A 417 -16.61 -42.80 21.32
C ALA A 417 -15.38 -41.90 21.12
N ILE A 418 -14.37 -42.04 22.00
CA ILE A 418 -12.97 -41.58 21.81
C ILE A 418 -12.75 -40.04 21.76
N LYS A 419 -13.46 -39.25 22.57
CA LYS A 419 -12.92 -37.96 23.11
C LYS A 419 -12.40 -38.17 24.53
N SER A 420 -11.21 -38.74 24.71
CA SER A 420 -10.51 -38.72 26.00
C SER A 420 -8.98 -38.74 25.85
N THR A 421 -8.30 -38.18 26.86
CA THR A 421 -6.83 -38.11 27.02
C THR A 421 -6.09 -36.99 26.27
N VAL A 422 -6.16 -35.79 26.88
CA VAL A 422 -5.14 -34.73 26.89
C VAL A 422 -5.02 -33.83 25.65
N THR A 423 -5.55 -32.61 25.79
CA THR A 423 -5.00 -31.39 25.19
C THR A 423 -4.57 -30.42 26.30
N SER A 424 -3.26 -30.23 26.49
CA SER A 424 -2.64 -29.12 27.23
C SER A 424 -1.15 -29.07 26.81
N PHE A 425 -0.44 -27.93 26.71
CA PHE A 425 -0.63 -26.59 27.29
C PHE A 425 -0.37 -25.42 26.30
N VAL A 426 -0.77 -24.21 26.72
CA VAL A 426 -0.46 -22.83 26.24
C VAL A 426 0.96 -22.40 26.66
N MET A 427 1.78 -21.53 26.05
CA MET A 427 1.95 -20.79 24.76
C MET A 427 3.37 -20.12 24.80
N LYS A 428 3.68 -19.13 23.94
CA LYS A 428 4.70 -18.05 24.12
C LYS A 428 6.18 -18.42 23.89
N ASP A 429 7.09 -17.50 23.50
CA ASP A 429 6.94 -16.08 23.09
C ASP A 429 8.01 -15.64 22.05
N ALA A 430 7.86 -14.40 21.54
CA ALA A 430 8.61 -13.79 20.43
C ALA A 430 10.02 -13.21 20.75
N ARG A 431 10.71 -12.70 19.70
CA ARG A 431 12.06 -12.07 19.66
C ARG A 431 12.50 -11.79 18.20
N ALA A 432 13.77 -11.42 17.92
CA ALA A 432 14.35 -11.21 16.57
C ALA A 432 15.90 -11.03 16.60
N ILE A 433 16.54 -10.49 15.53
CA ILE A 433 17.89 -9.84 15.49
C ILE A 433 19.12 -10.80 15.52
N PRO A 434 20.32 -10.50 14.95
CA PRO A 434 20.70 -9.60 13.83
C PRO A 434 21.33 -10.34 12.62
N SER A 435 21.48 -9.65 11.48
CA SER A 435 22.28 -10.14 10.33
C SER A 435 23.78 -9.83 10.48
N VAL A 436 24.57 -10.81 10.94
CA VAL A 436 26.05 -10.72 10.99
C VAL A 436 26.66 -11.15 9.63
N PRO A 437 27.69 -10.46 9.09
CA PRO A 437 28.34 -10.88 7.84
C PRO A 437 29.12 -12.19 8.01
N GLY A 438 28.68 -13.27 7.35
CA GLY A 438 29.49 -14.50 7.23
C GLY A 438 28.78 -15.84 7.21
N LEU A 439 27.45 -15.92 7.40
CA LEU A 439 26.71 -17.19 7.40
C LEU A 439 25.82 -17.39 6.14
N PRO A 440 25.57 -18.66 5.73
CA PRO A 440 24.81 -18.99 4.52
C PRO A 440 23.28 -18.77 4.67
N PRO A 441 22.54 -18.60 3.56
CA PRO A 441 21.12 -18.26 3.58
C PRO A 441 20.21 -19.31 4.24
N ILE A 442 19.20 -18.81 4.97
CA ILE A 442 18.31 -19.56 5.87
C ILE A 442 17.53 -20.70 5.18
N SER A 443 17.22 -20.54 3.89
CA SER A 443 16.43 -21.48 3.06
C SER A 443 17.05 -22.87 2.83
N LYS A 444 18.19 -23.17 3.46
CA LYS A 444 18.81 -24.51 3.50
C LYS A 444 18.77 -25.20 4.87
N SER A 445 18.07 -24.64 5.86
CA SER A 445 18.09 -25.13 7.25
C SER A 445 16.90 -26.01 7.66
N ILE A 446 15.76 -25.89 6.97
CA ILE A 446 14.56 -26.70 7.17
C ILE A 446 14.09 -27.19 5.79
N ARG A 447 13.80 -28.48 5.65
CA ARG A 447 13.30 -29.08 4.40
C ARG A 447 12.28 -30.17 4.68
N LEU A 448 11.25 -30.28 3.86
CA LEU A 448 10.36 -31.44 3.94
C LEU A 448 11.16 -32.70 3.55
N HIS A 449 11.08 -33.73 4.39
CA HIS A 449 11.77 -35.01 4.18
C HIS A 449 10.86 -36.04 3.53
N GLN A 450 9.61 -36.10 3.99
CA GLN A 450 8.56 -36.99 3.47
C GLN A 450 7.18 -36.40 3.83
N TYR A 451 6.17 -36.66 3.02
CA TYR A 451 4.77 -36.54 3.42
C TYR A 451 4.06 -37.89 3.30
N ASN A 452 2.93 -38.02 3.97
CA ASN A 452 1.98 -39.11 3.80
C ASN A 452 0.57 -38.51 3.82
N CYS A 453 -0.36 -39.08 3.06
CA CYS A 453 -1.77 -38.75 3.17
C CYS A 453 -2.59 -40.04 3.28
N THR A 454 -3.58 -40.07 4.18
CA THR A 454 -4.59 -41.12 4.23
C THR A 454 -5.97 -40.52 4.52
N PRO A 455 -7.08 -41.18 4.13
CA PRO A 455 -8.43 -40.67 4.36
C PRO A 455 -8.78 -40.48 5.84
N GLU A 456 -8.12 -41.22 6.72
CA GLU A 456 -8.38 -41.25 8.17
C GLU A 456 -7.45 -40.33 8.97
N THR A 457 -6.32 -39.90 8.39
CA THR A 457 -5.29 -39.12 9.11
C THR A 457 -4.92 -37.79 8.46
N GLY A 458 -5.54 -37.45 7.33
CA GLY A 458 -5.26 -36.21 6.61
C GLY A 458 -3.86 -36.20 6.02
N VAL A 459 -3.18 -35.04 6.08
CA VAL A 459 -1.79 -34.86 5.62
C VAL A 459 -0.86 -34.88 6.83
N ILE A 460 0.10 -35.80 6.79
CA ILE A 460 1.20 -35.90 7.77
C ILE A 460 2.50 -35.50 7.07
N LEU A 461 3.22 -34.55 7.65
CA LEU A 461 4.47 -34.00 7.13
C LEU A 461 5.63 -34.34 8.08
N THR A 462 6.64 -35.03 7.54
CA THR A 462 7.94 -35.21 8.21
C THR A 462 8.95 -34.23 7.62
N TRP A 463 9.44 -33.33 8.46
CA TRP A 463 10.46 -32.34 8.17
C TRP A 463 11.83 -32.79 8.69
N SER A 464 12.90 -32.44 7.96
CA SER A 464 14.28 -32.56 8.43
C SER A 464 14.83 -31.16 8.68
N ILE A 465 15.40 -30.96 9.87
CA ILE A 465 15.92 -29.69 10.37
C ILE A 465 17.42 -29.85 10.62
N ALA A 466 18.22 -28.89 10.17
CA ALA A 466 19.67 -28.92 10.28
C ALA A 466 20.15 -28.91 11.75
N PRO A 467 21.31 -29.51 12.08
CA PRO A 467 21.90 -29.44 13.42
C PRO A 467 22.07 -28.00 13.90
N GLY A 468 21.75 -27.75 15.17
CA GLY A 468 21.73 -26.42 15.77
C GLY A 468 21.09 -26.39 17.17
N PRO A 469 20.78 -25.18 17.69
CA PRO A 469 20.21 -24.98 19.03
C PRO A 469 18.82 -25.62 19.20
N SER A 470 18.23 -25.46 20.38
CA SER A 470 16.86 -25.87 20.67
C SER A 470 15.86 -25.06 19.81
N PHE A 471 14.82 -25.74 19.35
CA PHE A 471 13.74 -25.13 18.59
C PHE A 471 12.39 -25.67 19.05
N THR A 472 11.36 -24.87 18.81
CA THR A 472 9.95 -25.22 18.95
C THR A 472 9.25 -24.98 17.62
N CYS A 473 8.23 -25.77 17.31
CA CYS A 473 7.33 -25.46 16.19
C CYS A 473 6.30 -24.44 16.67
N ASP A 474 5.92 -23.55 15.75
CA ASP A 474 5.08 -22.39 16.02
C ASP A 474 3.77 -22.48 15.22
N ALA A 475 3.86 -22.33 13.90
CA ALA A 475 2.72 -22.40 12.98
C ALA A 475 3.04 -23.17 11.69
N ILE A 476 1.99 -23.63 11.00
CA ILE A 476 2.04 -24.14 9.64
C ILE A 476 1.02 -23.43 8.76
N PHE A 477 1.51 -22.90 7.65
CA PHE A 477 0.71 -22.24 6.63
C PHE A 477 0.44 -23.21 5.48
N VAL A 478 -0.81 -23.24 4.99
CA VAL A 478 -1.27 -24.09 3.89
C VAL A 478 -1.76 -23.20 2.74
N TYR A 479 -1.06 -23.24 1.61
CA TYR A 479 -1.41 -22.48 0.41
C TYR A 479 -1.92 -23.41 -0.70
N GLU A 480 -2.95 -23.00 -1.42
CA GLU A 480 -3.47 -23.68 -2.62
C GLU A 480 -3.01 -22.95 -3.88
N SER A 481 -2.39 -23.66 -4.82
CA SER A 481 -2.00 -23.11 -6.12
C SER A 481 -3.03 -23.47 -7.18
N LYS A 482 -3.79 -22.46 -7.65
CA LYS A 482 -4.87 -22.68 -8.63
C LYS A 482 -4.37 -22.77 -10.08
N LEU A 483 -3.16 -22.27 -10.36
CA LEU A 483 -2.41 -22.38 -11.61
C LEU A 483 -0.91 -22.23 -11.31
N TYR A 484 -0.05 -23.07 -11.90
CA TYR A 484 1.40 -23.10 -11.59
C TYR A 484 2.11 -21.73 -11.68
N GLY A 485 2.40 -21.13 -10.53
CA GLY A 485 3.22 -19.93 -10.38
C GLY A 485 3.17 -19.40 -8.94
N PRO A 486 4.27 -18.85 -8.39
CA PRO A 486 4.33 -18.41 -6.99
C PRO A 486 3.46 -17.17 -6.69
N SER A 487 2.99 -16.46 -7.73
CA SER A 487 2.01 -15.37 -7.64
C SER A 487 0.56 -15.83 -7.56
N ASN A 488 0.30 -17.15 -7.62
CA ASN A 488 -1.05 -17.73 -7.74
C ASN A 488 -1.36 -18.67 -6.55
N GLU A 489 -0.63 -18.54 -5.45
CA GLU A 489 -0.75 -19.34 -4.24
C GLU A 489 -1.62 -18.61 -3.22
N VAL A 490 -2.82 -19.11 -2.98
CA VAL A 490 -3.79 -18.53 -2.05
C VAL A 490 -3.61 -19.19 -0.68
N LEU A 491 -3.37 -18.42 0.37
CA LEU A 491 -3.37 -18.94 1.73
C LEU A 491 -4.78 -19.45 2.09
N LEU A 492 -4.93 -20.75 2.29
CA LEU A 492 -6.17 -21.35 2.78
C LEU A 492 -6.24 -21.29 4.32
N ASP A 493 -5.15 -21.67 4.99
CA ASP A 493 -5.15 -21.90 6.43
C ASP A 493 -3.79 -21.63 7.08
N SER A 494 -3.80 -21.28 8.37
CA SER A 494 -2.65 -20.89 9.18
C SER A 494 -2.82 -21.43 10.60
N ASN A 495 -2.41 -22.68 10.82
CA ASN A 495 -2.64 -23.38 12.08
C ASN A 495 -1.42 -23.35 13.02
N PRO A 496 -1.59 -23.07 14.32
CA PRO A 496 -0.52 -23.27 15.29
C PRO A 496 -0.21 -24.77 15.46
N VAL A 497 1.07 -25.15 15.43
CA VAL A 497 1.51 -26.56 15.52
C VAL A 497 2.62 -26.77 16.54
N ARG A 498 2.34 -27.58 17.56
CA ARG A 498 3.31 -27.94 18.60
C ARG A 498 4.01 -29.26 18.28
N CYS A 499 5.31 -29.21 18.06
CA CYS A 499 6.14 -30.40 17.99
C CYS A 499 6.47 -30.87 19.41
N SER A 500 5.65 -31.78 19.93
CA SER A 500 5.65 -32.15 21.35
C SER A 500 6.88 -32.96 21.78
N LYS A 501 7.35 -32.69 23.00
CA LYS A 501 8.24 -33.59 23.78
C LYS A 501 7.49 -34.50 24.75
N GLN A 502 6.19 -34.27 24.98
CA GLN A 502 5.34 -35.12 25.82
C GLN A 502 4.45 -36.04 24.96
N ASN A 503 4.25 -37.27 25.44
CA ASN A 503 3.37 -38.32 24.90
C ASN A 503 3.86 -39.10 23.66
N ASN A 504 4.81 -40.02 23.91
CA ASN A 504 4.99 -41.32 23.25
C ASN A 504 5.19 -41.42 21.72
N ILE A 505 5.28 -40.32 20.97
CA ILE A 505 6.10 -40.34 19.75
C ILE A 505 7.56 -40.38 20.21
N LYS A 506 8.27 -41.46 19.88
CA LYS A 506 9.71 -41.54 20.17
C LYS A 506 10.40 -40.38 19.43
N GLU A 507 11.24 -39.61 20.13
CA GLU A 507 12.38 -38.95 19.47
C GLU A 507 13.24 -40.07 18.88
N VAL A 508 12.96 -40.44 17.63
CA VAL A 508 13.82 -41.31 16.83
C VAL A 508 15.00 -40.44 16.40
N ILE A 509 15.91 -40.22 17.35
CA ILE A 509 17.32 -39.95 17.10
C ILE A 509 17.86 -41.21 16.44
N SER A 510 17.55 -41.38 15.15
CA SER A 510 18.20 -42.37 14.31
C SER A 510 19.62 -41.84 14.08
N ASP A 511 20.60 -42.44 14.74
CA ASP A 511 22.02 -42.18 14.49
C ASP A 511 22.34 -42.41 13.01
N VAL A 512 22.39 -41.32 12.26
CA VAL A 512 22.77 -41.26 10.85
C VAL A 512 23.67 -40.03 10.71
N ASN A 513 24.84 -40.22 10.09
CA ASN A 513 26.03 -39.38 10.26
C ASN A 513 25.94 -37.92 9.74
N ASP A 514 24.76 -37.44 9.36
CA ASP A 514 24.52 -36.09 8.83
C ASP A 514 24.05 -35.09 9.90
N GLY A 515 23.59 -35.55 11.07
CA GLY A 515 23.21 -34.69 12.21
C GLY A 515 21.87 -33.94 12.12
N TRP A 516 21.04 -34.22 11.11
CA TRP A 516 19.72 -33.57 10.95
C TRP A 516 18.66 -34.18 11.89
N ARG A 517 17.93 -33.35 12.63
CA ARG A 517 16.78 -33.78 13.46
C ARG A 517 15.54 -33.95 12.59
N LYS A 518 14.71 -34.96 12.85
CA LYS A 518 13.42 -35.16 12.18
C LYS A 518 12.27 -34.73 13.08
N VAL A 519 11.25 -34.14 12.47
CA VAL A 519 10.02 -33.66 13.12
C VAL A 519 8.84 -34.11 12.27
N THR A 520 7.86 -34.78 12.87
CA THR A 520 6.63 -35.20 12.18
C THR A 520 5.43 -34.54 12.82
N LEU A 521 4.56 -33.94 12.01
CA LEU A 521 3.33 -33.28 12.43
C LEU A 521 2.18 -33.64 11.46
N ALA A 522 0.96 -33.73 11.99
CA ALA A 522 -0.25 -33.70 11.17
C ALA A 522 -0.63 -32.24 10.88
N VAL A 523 -1.14 -31.97 9.68
CA VAL A 523 -1.64 -30.65 9.28
C VAL A 523 -3.12 -30.55 9.71
N PRO A 524 -3.52 -29.63 10.59
CA PRO A 524 -4.94 -29.45 10.92
C PRO A 524 -5.74 -28.99 9.68
N GLY A 525 -7.05 -29.26 9.65
CA GLY A 525 -7.92 -28.99 8.50
C GLY A 525 -7.61 -29.81 7.22
N SER A 526 -6.59 -30.66 7.22
CA SER A 526 -6.11 -31.31 5.99
C SER A 526 -7.00 -32.43 5.42
N LEU A 527 -8.04 -32.83 6.16
CA LEU A 527 -9.09 -33.72 5.66
C LEU A 527 -9.98 -32.99 4.63
N ASP A 528 -10.15 -31.67 4.77
CA ASP A 528 -11.06 -30.83 3.98
C ASP A 528 -10.43 -30.33 2.67
N LEU A 529 -9.11 -30.50 2.50
CA LEU A 529 -8.37 -30.18 1.27
C LEU A 529 -8.83 -31.05 0.09
N GLN A 530 -8.77 -30.52 -1.13
CA GLN A 530 -9.30 -31.18 -2.33
C GLN A 530 -8.39 -32.32 -2.80
N ASP A 531 -8.98 -33.48 -3.10
CA ASP A 531 -8.26 -34.58 -3.74
C ASP A 531 -7.81 -34.18 -5.15
N GLY A 532 -6.55 -34.43 -5.50
CA GLY A 532 -5.90 -33.93 -6.71
C GLY A 532 -5.40 -32.47 -6.65
N GLY A 533 -5.68 -31.72 -5.58
CA GLY A 533 -5.29 -30.31 -5.43
C GLY A 533 -3.79 -30.09 -5.22
N LEU A 534 -3.28 -28.90 -5.56
CA LEU A 534 -1.86 -28.53 -5.45
C LEU A 534 -1.62 -27.61 -4.24
N TYR A 535 -0.88 -28.10 -3.25
CA TYR A 535 -0.70 -27.43 -1.96
C TYR A 535 0.77 -27.19 -1.61
N ARG A 536 1.09 -26.00 -1.08
CA ARG A 536 2.37 -25.73 -0.41
C ARG A 536 2.14 -25.65 1.09
N TYR A 537 3.04 -26.26 1.85
CA TYR A 537 3.04 -26.26 3.30
C TYR A 537 4.30 -25.54 3.78
N CYS A 538 4.17 -24.55 4.68
CA CYS A 538 5.31 -23.83 5.25
C CYS A 538 5.30 -23.92 6.77
N LEU A 539 6.27 -24.65 7.33
CA LEU A 539 6.48 -24.81 8.76
C LEU A 539 7.35 -23.66 9.30
N VAL A 540 6.88 -23.01 10.36
CA VAL A 540 7.63 -22.02 11.13
C VAL A 540 8.16 -22.65 12.42
N LEU A 541 9.45 -22.42 12.69
CA LEU A 541 10.12 -22.78 13.93
C LEU A 541 10.61 -21.52 14.65
N THR A 542 10.42 -21.47 15.97
CA THR A 542 11.07 -20.54 16.88
C THR A 542 12.34 -21.18 17.45
N ARG A 543 13.44 -20.41 17.58
CA ARG A 543 14.71 -20.87 18.18
C ARG A 543 14.97 -20.18 19.51
N SER A 544 15.29 -20.98 20.52
CA SER A 544 15.80 -20.48 21.79
C SER A 544 17.34 -20.49 21.76
N LEU A 545 17.96 -19.41 22.20
CA LEU A 545 19.39 -19.32 22.46
C LEU A 545 19.57 -19.13 23.97
N GLU A 546 20.21 -20.11 24.62
CA GLU A 546 20.59 -20.01 26.01
C GLU A 546 21.90 -19.20 26.10
N GLU A 547 21.80 -17.85 26.16
CA GLU A 547 22.69 -16.92 26.89
C GLU A 547 22.38 -15.42 26.61
N GLU A 548 21.89 -14.72 27.63
CA GLU A 548 21.92 -13.26 27.87
C GLU A 548 21.37 -12.22 26.84
N ASN A 549 20.59 -12.57 25.81
CA ASN A 549 19.68 -11.62 25.14
C ASN A 549 18.38 -12.27 24.63
N ASP A 550 17.24 -11.56 24.73
CA ASP A 550 15.88 -12.04 24.40
C ASP A 550 15.57 -12.07 22.88
N ASP A 551 16.53 -12.56 22.09
CA ASP A 551 16.56 -12.48 20.62
C ASP A 551 16.11 -13.80 19.95
N VAL A 552 14.87 -14.22 20.24
CA VAL A 552 14.21 -15.42 19.65
C VAL A 552 14.10 -15.29 18.13
N ASN A 553 14.88 -16.09 17.40
CA ASN A 553 14.91 -16.03 15.93
C ASN A 553 13.97 -17.06 15.29
N PHE A 554 13.17 -16.60 14.32
CA PHE A 554 12.27 -17.45 13.52
C PHE A 554 13.01 -18.08 12.34
N ALA A 555 12.62 -19.31 11.97
CA ALA A 555 13.11 -20.00 10.77
C ALA A 555 11.94 -20.69 10.05
N ILE A 556 11.78 -20.38 8.76
CA ILE A 556 10.67 -20.90 7.93
C ILE A 556 11.22 -21.93 6.93
N GLY A 557 10.58 -23.08 6.85
CA GLY A 557 10.82 -24.09 5.82
C GLY A 557 9.54 -24.39 5.05
N CYS A 558 9.55 -24.17 3.74
CA CYS A 558 8.44 -24.53 2.86
C CYS A 558 8.70 -25.84 2.12
N SER A 559 7.64 -26.56 1.78
CA SER A 559 7.66 -27.65 0.81
C SER A 559 7.74 -27.10 -0.61
N ASP A 560 8.03 -27.97 -1.58
CA ASP A 560 7.59 -27.78 -2.96
C ASP A 560 6.04 -27.85 -3.04
N LEU A 561 5.45 -27.53 -4.20
CA LEU A 561 4.03 -27.80 -4.44
C LEU A 561 3.80 -29.31 -4.47
N ILE A 562 3.00 -29.81 -3.53
CA ILE A 562 2.62 -31.22 -3.39
C ILE A 562 1.21 -31.37 -3.97
N GLN A 563 1.04 -32.31 -4.89
CA GLN A 563 -0.29 -32.70 -5.31
C GLN A 563 -0.85 -33.72 -4.32
N LEU A 564 -2.02 -33.42 -3.75
CA LEU A 564 -2.69 -34.27 -2.78
C LEU A 564 -3.36 -35.44 -3.50
N TYR A 565 -3.19 -36.65 -2.97
CA TYR A 565 -3.93 -37.85 -3.40
C TYR A 565 -4.28 -38.64 -2.13
N LYS A 566 -5.58 -38.83 -1.87
CA LYS A 566 -6.06 -39.46 -0.63
C LYS A 566 -5.99 -41.00 -0.65
N ASN A 567 -5.69 -41.61 -1.81
CA ASN A 567 -5.49 -43.07 -1.95
C ASN A 567 -4.00 -43.46 -1.82
N GLY A 568 -3.67 -44.23 -0.77
CA GLY A 568 -2.30 -44.49 -0.31
C GLY A 568 -1.44 -45.48 -1.11
N GLU A 569 -1.45 -45.46 -2.45
CA GLU A 569 -0.54 -46.29 -3.26
C GLU A 569 0.90 -45.73 -3.28
N GLN A 570 1.72 -46.19 -2.33
CA GLN A 570 3.16 -45.89 -2.31
C GLN A 570 3.89 -46.46 -3.53
N SER A 571 4.20 -45.60 -4.50
CA SER A 571 5.23 -45.88 -5.52
C SER A 571 6.63 -45.97 -4.87
N ARG A 572 6.96 -47.14 -4.31
CA ARG A 572 8.28 -47.45 -3.73
C ARG A 572 9.37 -47.52 -4.80
N ALA A 573 9.97 -46.37 -5.12
CA ALA A 573 11.15 -46.26 -5.97
C ALA A 573 12.37 -46.90 -5.29
N SER A 574 12.50 -48.22 -5.44
CA SER A 574 13.52 -49.04 -4.76
C SER A 574 14.94 -48.75 -5.25
N GLY A 575 15.80 -48.21 -4.36
CA GLY A 575 17.26 -48.39 -4.39
C GLY A 575 17.98 -48.09 -5.71
N SER A 576 17.50 -47.13 -6.50
CA SER A 576 18.00 -46.84 -7.85
C SER A 576 18.43 -45.38 -7.96
N SER A 577 19.72 -45.14 -8.23
CA SER A 577 20.33 -43.80 -8.29
C SER A 577 20.81 -43.48 -9.72
N ILE A 578 20.52 -42.26 -10.19
CA ILE A 578 20.97 -41.79 -11.51
C ILE A 578 22.48 -41.47 -11.41
N GLY A 579 23.29 -42.31 -12.05
CA GLY A 579 24.75 -42.30 -11.89
C GLY A 579 25.46 -41.28 -12.79
N PHE A 580 25.00 -41.10 -14.03
CA PHE A 580 25.58 -40.11 -14.94
C PHE A 580 24.58 -39.67 -16.02
N VAL A 581 24.66 -38.40 -16.43
CA VAL A 581 23.91 -37.82 -17.55
C VAL A 581 24.92 -37.13 -18.46
N SER A 582 25.02 -37.55 -19.72
CA SER A 582 25.78 -36.85 -20.75
C SER A 582 24.89 -36.39 -21.90
N SER A 583 25.18 -35.21 -22.43
CA SER A 583 24.45 -34.59 -23.53
C SER A 583 25.41 -34.19 -24.65
N ALA A 584 24.95 -34.32 -25.90
CA ALA A 584 25.68 -33.89 -27.08
C ALA A 584 24.72 -33.39 -28.16
N VAL A 585 25.09 -32.29 -28.82
CA VAL A 585 24.29 -31.67 -29.89
C VAL A 585 24.87 -32.05 -31.25
N SER A 586 24.02 -32.56 -32.13
CA SER A 586 24.34 -32.73 -33.55
C SER A 586 24.17 -31.39 -34.30
N ARG A 587 24.96 -31.14 -35.36
CA ARG A 587 24.88 -29.93 -36.20
C ARG A 587 23.52 -29.73 -36.93
N ALA A 588 22.55 -30.62 -36.72
CA ALA A 588 21.23 -30.62 -37.35
C ALA A 588 20.06 -30.45 -36.34
N GLY A 589 20.29 -29.88 -35.15
CA GLY A 589 19.22 -29.63 -34.16
C GLY A 589 18.68 -30.89 -33.46
N GLU A 590 19.44 -32.00 -33.50
CA GLU A 590 19.16 -33.21 -32.72
C GLU A 590 19.99 -33.19 -31.43
N LEU A 591 19.29 -33.12 -30.30
CA LEU A 591 19.84 -33.24 -28.95
C LEU A 591 19.87 -34.72 -28.55
N ARG A 592 21.07 -35.26 -28.29
CA ARG A 592 21.29 -36.65 -27.89
C ARG A 592 21.67 -36.70 -26.42
N LEU A 593 20.95 -37.52 -25.66
CA LEU A 593 21.09 -37.67 -24.22
C LEU A 593 21.32 -39.14 -23.87
N ARG A 594 22.38 -39.42 -23.12
CA ARG A 594 22.65 -40.75 -22.56
C ARG A 594 22.59 -40.63 -21.03
N VAL A 595 21.68 -41.38 -20.43
CA VAL A 595 21.46 -41.45 -18.98
C VAL A 595 21.78 -42.87 -18.53
N SER A 596 22.60 -43.03 -17.49
CA SER A 596 22.84 -44.32 -16.86
C SER A 596 22.31 -44.35 -15.43
N VAL A 597 21.54 -45.39 -15.13
CA VAL A 597 20.96 -45.65 -13.80
C VAL A 597 21.72 -46.80 -13.15
N ARG A 598 22.06 -46.68 -11.86
CA ARG A 598 22.66 -47.75 -11.05
C ARG A 598 21.66 -48.21 -10.01
N LYS A 599 21.61 -49.52 -9.73
CA LYS A 599 20.97 -50.08 -8.54
C LYS A 599 22.02 -50.22 -7.44
N ASP A 600 21.69 -49.80 -6.22
CA ASP A 600 22.59 -49.88 -5.07
C ASP A 600 22.58 -51.29 -4.46
N SER A 601 23.29 -52.20 -5.14
CA SER A 601 23.55 -53.58 -4.68
C SER A 601 24.94 -54.04 -5.15
N ASN A 602 25.74 -54.62 -4.26
CA ASN A 602 27.11 -55.08 -4.55
C ASN A 602 27.16 -56.37 -5.40
N VAL A 603 26.68 -56.29 -6.63
CA VAL A 603 26.78 -57.34 -7.64
C VAL A 603 27.31 -56.72 -8.93
N ARG A 604 28.52 -57.12 -9.33
CA ARG A 604 28.91 -57.03 -10.75
C ARG A 604 28.11 -58.09 -11.51
N ASN A 605 27.34 -57.66 -12.49
CA ASN A 605 27.17 -58.34 -13.78
C ASN A 605 26.48 -57.37 -14.75
N ASP A 606 26.74 -57.59 -16.03
CA ASP A 606 26.24 -56.74 -17.13
C ASP A 606 24.84 -57.15 -17.60
N GLU A 607 24.26 -56.34 -18.49
CA GLU A 607 23.12 -56.66 -19.37
C GLU A 607 21.84 -57.24 -18.73
N ALA A 608 21.00 -56.34 -18.21
CA ALA A 608 19.56 -56.58 -18.05
C ALA A 608 18.75 -55.33 -18.45
N GLU A 609 17.98 -55.42 -19.54
CA GLU A 609 16.98 -54.40 -19.91
C GLU A 609 15.74 -54.54 -19.01
N ASP A 610 15.77 -53.83 -17.88
CA ASP A 610 14.66 -53.78 -16.93
C ASP A 610 13.50 -52.95 -17.52
N SER A 611 12.61 -53.62 -18.25
CA SER A 611 11.52 -53.04 -19.05
C SER A 611 10.46 -52.25 -18.25
N SER A 612 10.58 -52.21 -16.92
CA SER A 612 9.80 -51.39 -16.00
C SER A 612 10.34 -49.97 -15.81
N CYS A 613 11.60 -49.71 -16.16
CA CYS A 613 12.33 -48.51 -15.76
C CYS A 613 12.07 -47.31 -16.71
N THR A 614 11.33 -46.32 -16.24
CA THR A 614 10.97 -45.10 -16.98
C THR A 614 11.56 -43.84 -16.33
N LEU A 615 12.09 -42.94 -17.16
CA LEU A 615 12.67 -41.64 -16.79
C LEU A 615 11.83 -40.49 -17.35
N GLY A 616 11.49 -39.52 -16.51
CA GLY A 616 10.96 -38.23 -16.96
C GLY A 616 12.11 -37.30 -17.33
N VAL A 617 12.10 -36.76 -18.56
CA VAL A 617 13.09 -35.80 -19.07
C VAL A 617 12.42 -34.45 -19.26
N ALA A 618 13.00 -33.39 -18.71
CA ALA A 618 12.61 -31.99 -18.97
C ALA A 618 13.78 -31.22 -19.58
N VAL A 619 13.51 -30.46 -20.65
CA VAL A 619 14.45 -29.50 -21.25
C VAL A 619 14.06 -28.10 -20.79
N LEU A 620 15.02 -27.38 -20.25
CA LEU A 620 14.86 -26.01 -19.75
C LEU A 620 15.68 -25.03 -20.58
N ALA A 621 15.10 -23.86 -20.85
CA ALA A 621 15.81 -22.68 -21.35
C ALA A 621 15.59 -21.53 -20.36
N GLN A 622 16.67 -20.83 -19.98
CA GLN A 622 16.63 -19.70 -19.03
C GLN A 622 15.90 -20.01 -17.69
N GLY A 623 15.93 -21.27 -17.24
CA GLY A 623 15.25 -21.73 -16.02
C GLY A 623 13.81 -22.21 -16.20
N SER A 624 13.17 -21.94 -17.34
CA SER A 624 11.80 -22.38 -17.66
C SER A 624 11.78 -23.68 -18.44
N VAL A 625 10.86 -24.60 -18.12
CA VAL A 625 10.67 -25.85 -18.86
C VAL A 625 10.03 -25.56 -20.22
N ILE A 626 10.71 -25.92 -21.31
CA ILE A 626 10.25 -25.72 -22.68
C ILE A 626 9.82 -27.02 -23.38
N ALA A 627 10.20 -28.18 -22.85
CA ALA A 627 9.74 -29.49 -23.33
C ALA A 627 9.83 -30.53 -22.20
N ARG A 628 8.91 -31.50 -22.20
CA ARG A 628 8.93 -32.65 -21.29
C ARG A 628 8.59 -33.92 -22.07
N ARG A 629 9.26 -35.03 -21.76
CA ARG A 629 9.06 -36.35 -22.41
C ARG A 629 9.54 -37.47 -21.50
N ASP A 630 8.80 -38.57 -21.46
CA ASP A 630 9.23 -39.78 -20.75
C ASP A 630 9.98 -40.75 -21.70
N ALA A 631 10.96 -41.49 -21.16
CA ALA A 631 11.84 -42.37 -21.92
C ALA A 631 12.32 -43.58 -21.08
N PRO A 632 12.61 -44.73 -21.70
CA PRO A 632 13.16 -45.89 -20.98
C PRO A 632 14.59 -45.65 -20.47
N CYS A 633 14.92 -46.26 -19.33
CA CYS A 633 16.26 -46.18 -18.71
C CYS A 633 17.37 -46.76 -19.61
N ASN A 634 18.59 -46.24 -19.46
CA ASN A 634 19.82 -46.68 -20.16
C ASN A 634 19.84 -46.57 -21.70
N VAL A 635 18.72 -46.20 -22.34
CA VAL A 635 18.62 -45.96 -23.80
C VAL A 635 19.10 -44.56 -24.18
N LEU A 636 19.57 -44.38 -25.43
CA LEU A 636 19.92 -43.07 -25.99
C LEU A 636 18.66 -42.27 -26.36
N VAL A 637 18.29 -41.30 -25.53
CA VAL A 637 17.16 -40.40 -25.78
C VAL A 637 17.54 -39.38 -26.85
N ARG A 638 16.65 -39.19 -27.83
CA ARG A 638 16.79 -38.23 -28.93
C ARG A 638 15.64 -37.24 -28.91
N LEU A 639 15.96 -35.95 -28.87
CA LEU A 639 15.01 -34.85 -28.91
C LEU A 639 15.33 -33.98 -30.14
N GLN A 640 14.31 -33.59 -30.90
CA GLN A 640 14.43 -32.85 -32.15
C GLN A 640 13.64 -31.53 -32.08
N GLY A 641 13.99 -30.56 -32.93
CA GLY A 641 13.30 -29.26 -32.99
C GLY A 641 13.87 -28.18 -32.07
N PHE A 642 15.06 -28.40 -31.48
CA PHE A 642 15.72 -27.44 -30.62
C PHE A 642 16.71 -26.59 -31.43
N LEU A 643 16.62 -25.26 -31.27
CA LEU A 643 17.51 -24.28 -31.92
C LEU A 643 18.89 -24.27 -31.23
N GLU A 644 19.84 -23.50 -31.74
CA GLU A 644 21.14 -23.36 -31.07
C GLU A 644 21.04 -22.43 -29.85
N GLY A 645 21.25 -22.97 -28.64
CA GLY A 645 21.24 -22.21 -27.39
C GLY A 645 21.67 -23.06 -26.18
N PRO A 646 21.96 -22.42 -25.02
CA PRO A 646 22.32 -23.13 -23.80
C PRO A 646 21.06 -23.69 -23.10
N TYR A 647 20.86 -24.99 -23.22
CA TYR A 647 19.78 -25.70 -22.51
C TYR A 647 20.29 -26.35 -21.23
N THR A 648 19.42 -26.49 -20.23
CA THR A 648 19.64 -27.39 -19.09
C THR A 648 18.66 -28.55 -19.21
N VAL A 649 19.14 -29.79 -19.28
CA VAL A 649 18.28 -30.97 -19.33
C VAL A 649 18.30 -31.63 -17.96
N CYS A 650 17.13 -31.75 -17.33
CA CYS A 650 16.94 -32.45 -16.07
C CYS A 650 16.24 -33.79 -16.31
N VAL A 651 16.62 -34.81 -15.53
CA VAL A 651 16.07 -36.16 -15.61
C VAL A 651 15.83 -36.72 -14.21
N ALA A 652 14.68 -37.35 -13.96
CA ALA A 652 14.44 -38.18 -12.77
C ALA A 652 13.73 -39.49 -13.15
N LEU A 653 13.67 -40.45 -12.22
CA LEU A 653 12.86 -41.66 -12.35
C LEU A 653 11.36 -41.34 -12.22
N ALA A 654 10.51 -42.20 -12.78
CA ALA A 654 9.06 -42.10 -12.63
C ALA A 654 8.65 -42.02 -11.14
N GLY A 655 7.65 -41.19 -10.83
CA GLY A 655 7.25 -40.85 -9.46
C GLY A 655 8.02 -39.69 -8.82
N HIS A 656 8.94 -39.02 -9.54
CA HIS A 656 9.63 -37.82 -9.06
C HIS A 656 9.45 -36.61 -10.01
N SER A 657 9.50 -35.40 -9.45
CA SER A 657 9.35 -34.14 -10.18
C SER A 657 10.59 -33.79 -11.01
N VAL A 658 10.36 -33.23 -12.21
CA VAL A 658 11.42 -32.84 -13.16
C VAL A 658 11.07 -31.49 -13.79
N PRO A 659 11.82 -30.41 -13.50
CA PRO A 659 12.88 -30.31 -12.48
C PRO A 659 12.36 -30.56 -11.06
N GLY A 660 13.25 -30.94 -10.15
CA GLY A 660 12.95 -31.24 -8.75
C GLY A 660 14.20 -31.72 -8.00
N PRO A 661 14.18 -31.81 -6.66
CA PRO A 661 15.38 -32.13 -5.85
C PRO A 661 15.97 -33.51 -6.12
N HIS A 662 15.17 -34.45 -6.63
CA HIS A 662 15.60 -35.80 -7.01
C HIS A 662 16.07 -35.91 -8.47
N ALA A 663 15.93 -34.86 -9.27
CA ALA A 663 16.43 -34.84 -10.64
C ALA A 663 17.97 -34.73 -10.70
N ARG A 664 18.55 -35.16 -11.82
CA ARG A 664 19.93 -34.86 -12.21
C ARG A 664 19.91 -34.03 -13.48
N CYS A 665 20.56 -32.87 -13.44
CA CYS A 665 20.56 -31.91 -14.53
C CYS A 665 21.94 -31.77 -15.15
N ALA A 666 22.00 -31.70 -16.48
CA ALA A 666 23.21 -31.44 -17.25
C ALA A 666 23.02 -30.21 -18.14
N GLN A 667 24.02 -29.33 -18.19
CA GLN A 667 24.04 -28.20 -19.12
C GLN A 667 24.52 -28.65 -20.51
N VAL A 668 23.75 -28.27 -21.52
CA VAL A 668 24.02 -28.52 -22.93
C VAL A 668 24.84 -27.34 -23.47
N ILE A 669 26.15 -27.40 -23.30
CA ILE A 669 27.08 -26.38 -23.79
C ILE A 669 27.69 -26.86 -25.12
N ARG A 670 27.64 -26.02 -26.16
CA ARG A 670 28.20 -26.33 -27.49
C ARG A 670 29.71 -26.49 -27.38
N ASN A 671 30.25 -27.63 -27.79
CA ASN A 671 31.69 -27.86 -27.76
C ASN A 671 32.36 -27.06 -28.88
N VAL A 672 32.96 -25.91 -28.54
CA VAL A 672 33.46 -24.92 -29.53
C VAL A 672 34.78 -25.40 -30.14
N GLN A 673 34.68 -26.26 -31.17
CA GLN A 673 35.75 -26.35 -32.16
C GLN A 673 35.85 -25.02 -32.91
N GLY A 674 36.98 -24.33 -32.74
CA GLY A 674 37.11 -22.92 -33.10
C GLY A 674 36.89 -22.62 -34.59
N LYS A 675 35.83 -21.87 -34.90
CA LYS A 675 35.68 -21.09 -36.14
C LYS A 675 34.67 -19.93 -36.05
N ASP A 676 33.65 -20.05 -35.19
CA ASP A 676 32.54 -19.07 -35.16
C ASP A 676 32.85 -17.75 -34.43
N PHE A 677 34.00 -17.64 -33.75
CA PHE A 677 34.42 -16.46 -32.96
C PHE A 677 34.58 -15.14 -33.76
N ASN A 678 34.38 -15.19 -35.08
CA ASN A 678 34.52 -14.04 -35.98
C ASN A 678 33.17 -13.46 -36.44
N TYR A 679 32.05 -14.18 -36.25
CA TYR A 679 30.76 -13.79 -36.84
C TYR A 679 30.02 -12.69 -36.04
N ASP A 680 29.99 -12.81 -34.71
CA ASP A 680 29.34 -11.80 -33.85
C ASP A 680 30.14 -10.50 -33.76
N LYS A 681 31.48 -10.55 -33.87
CA LYS A 681 32.30 -9.34 -34.05
C LYS A 681 31.92 -8.61 -35.35
N ALA A 682 31.67 -9.33 -36.45
CA ALA A 682 31.22 -8.70 -37.69
C ALA A 682 29.84 -8.04 -37.51
N LYS A 683 28.86 -8.72 -36.91
CA LYS A 683 27.53 -8.13 -36.64
C LYS A 683 27.61 -6.88 -35.76
N SER A 684 28.32 -6.92 -34.64
CA SER A 684 28.44 -5.76 -33.74
C SER A 684 29.15 -4.58 -34.42
N MET A 685 30.21 -4.83 -35.20
CA MET A 685 30.88 -3.77 -35.98
C MET A 685 29.97 -3.18 -37.07
N ILE A 686 29.13 -3.98 -37.72
CA ILE A 686 28.14 -3.50 -38.70
C ILE A 686 27.06 -2.64 -38.03
N ILE A 687 26.55 -3.05 -36.86
CA ILE A 687 25.53 -2.29 -36.11
C ILE A 687 26.11 -0.95 -35.62
N ILE A 688 27.32 -0.95 -35.06
CA ILE A 688 28.02 0.27 -34.64
C ILE A 688 28.31 1.18 -35.86
N GLY A 689 28.69 0.61 -37.00
CA GLY A 689 28.89 1.35 -38.25
C GLY A 689 27.61 1.99 -38.79
N LEU A 690 26.47 1.28 -38.72
CA LEU A 690 25.16 1.80 -39.12
C LEU A 690 24.68 2.93 -38.20
N LEU A 691 24.88 2.82 -36.88
CA LEU A 691 24.59 3.88 -35.92
C LEU A 691 25.50 5.11 -36.14
N GLY A 692 26.77 4.89 -36.48
CA GLY A 692 27.69 5.96 -36.88
C GLY A 692 27.30 6.67 -38.18
N LEU A 693 26.85 5.92 -39.19
CA LEU A 693 26.31 6.49 -40.42
C LEU A 693 25.03 7.32 -40.17
N LEU A 694 24.13 6.83 -39.32
CA LEU A 694 22.93 7.57 -38.90
C LEU A 694 23.27 8.89 -38.20
N SER A 695 24.23 8.89 -37.26
CA SER A 695 24.63 10.12 -36.57
C SER A 695 25.32 11.11 -37.50
N ILE A 696 26.15 10.65 -38.45
CA ILE A 696 26.75 11.49 -39.51
C ILE A 696 25.66 12.12 -40.40
N ILE A 697 24.63 11.36 -40.80
CA ILE A 697 23.50 11.89 -41.59
C ILE A 697 22.72 12.95 -40.81
N VAL A 698 22.43 12.72 -39.52
CA VAL A 698 21.75 13.69 -38.65
C VAL A 698 22.58 14.97 -38.49
N ILE A 699 23.89 14.85 -38.24
CA ILE A 699 24.81 16.01 -38.16
C ILE A 699 24.85 16.75 -39.51
N GLY A 700 24.92 16.03 -40.62
CA GLY A 700 24.88 16.61 -41.97
C GLY A 700 23.60 17.39 -42.25
N LEU A 701 22.44 16.89 -41.82
CA LEU A 701 21.15 17.59 -41.92
C LEU A 701 21.12 18.86 -41.05
N ILE A 702 21.61 18.79 -39.81
CA ILE A 702 21.71 19.95 -38.90
C ILE A 702 22.62 21.03 -39.50
N VAL A 703 23.82 20.67 -39.98
CA VAL A 703 24.75 21.57 -40.64
C VAL A 703 24.14 22.16 -41.92
N SER A 704 23.41 21.36 -42.71
CA SER A 704 22.70 21.84 -43.91
C SER A 704 21.64 22.89 -43.56
N VAL A 705 20.84 22.67 -42.50
CA VAL A 705 19.85 23.65 -42.02
C VAL A 705 20.52 24.94 -41.52
N ILE A 706 21.67 24.84 -40.85
CA ILE A 706 22.47 26.00 -40.41
C ILE A 706 23.00 26.78 -41.62
N ILE A 707 23.58 26.11 -42.62
CA ILE A 707 24.07 26.74 -43.85
C ILE A 707 22.91 27.40 -44.62
N ILE A 708 21.74 26.77 -44.73
CA ILE A 708 20.55 27.36 -45.36
C ILE A 708 20.08 28.60 -44.60
N LYS A 709 20.10 28.61 -43.26
CA LYS A 709 19.81 29.81 -42.44
C LYS A 709 20.84 30.91 -42.67
N LEU A 710 22.14 30.59 -42.75
CA LEU A 710 23.21 31.56 -43.01
C LEU A 710 23.14 32.15 -44.43
N LEU A 711 22.89 31.33 -45.46
CA LEU A 711 22.71 31.79 -46.84
C LEU A 711 21.44 32.66 -46.98
N ARG A 712 20.34 32.33 -46.28
CA ARG A 712 19.15 33.19 -46.21
C ARG A 712 19.45 34.53 -45.51
N LYS A 713 20.30 34.54 -44.47
CA LYS A 713 20.77 35.77 -43.80
C LYS A 713 21.62 36.61 -44.77
N HIS A 714 22.60 36.01 -45.45
CA HIS A 714 23.45 36.69 -46.43
C HIS A 714 22.65 37.25 -47.61
N ARG A 715 21.69 36.49 -48.17
CA ARG A 715 20.83 36.96 -49.27
C ARG A 715 19.99 38.17 -48.86
N LYS A 716 19.50 38.23 -47.62
CA LYS A 716 18.83 39.43 -47.08
C LYS A 716 19.80 40.63 -46.96
N SER A 717 21.01 40.43 -46.45
CA SER A 717 22.03 41.48 -46.37
C SER A 717 22.44 42.02 -47.75
N CYS A 718 22.68 41.17 -48.73
CA CYS A 718 23.03 41.59 -50.10
C CYS A 718 21.88 42.33 -50.79
N HIS A 719 20.62 41.91 -50.57
CA HIS A 719 19.46 42.63 -51.12
C HIS A 719 19.29 44.01 -50.49
N ALA A 720 19.49 44.13 -49.17
CA ALA A 720 19.50 45.42 -48.45
C ALA A 720 20.67 46.35 -48.85
N TYR A 721 21.76 45.79 -49.42
CA TYR A 721 22.87 46.58 -49.96
C TYR A 721 22.60 47.03 -51.41
N TYR A 722 21.93 46.19 -52.21
CA TYR A 722 21.55 46.53 -53.59
C TYR A 722 20.47 47.63 -53.64
N VAL A 723 19.51 47.59 -52.71
CA VAL A 723 18.49 48.64 -52.46
C VAL A 723 19.10 49.90 -51.79
N LYS A 724 20.44 49.99 -51.73
CA LYS A 724 21.20 51.16 -51.26
C LYS A 724 22.21 51.69 -52.30
N LEU A 725 22.30 51.06 -53.48
CA LEU A 725 23.13 51.49 -54.62
C LEU A 725 22.30 51.87 -55.86
N HIS A 726 20.98 51.68 -55.80
CA HIS A 726 19.97 52.26 -56.67
C HIS A 726 19.08 53.19 -55.84
#